data_AF-A0A5N8WHI6-F1
#
_entry.id   AF-A0A5N8WHI6-F1
#
_cell.length_a   1.000
_cell.length_b   1.000
_cell.length_c   1.000
_cell.angle_alpha   90.00
_cell.angle_beta   90.00
_cell.angle_gamma   90.00
#
_symmetry.space_group_name_H-M   'P 1'
#
loop_
_entity.id
_entity.type
_entity.pdbx_description
1 polymer ?
#
loop_
_entity_poly.entity_id
_entity_poly.type
_entity_poly.pdbx_seq_one_letter_code
_entity_poly.pdbx_strand_id
1 'polypeptide(L)'
;PARPLARSTALPHRFALNDTNDGYTAPYAQWPYWEHQIDLLAAHGCNEVLVIAGMEAVYHRLLKDFGYSDAEARAWLPAPSHQPWWLLQNLSGYGGPLSPELIARRAALGRRITDRLRELGMAPVLPGYYGHVPGEFVARNGGDARVVPQGVWHGFERPDWLDPRTEAFAKVAASFYTHQEDVFGEAAHFKMDLLHEGGTAGDVPVPAAAQGVERALRKARPGATWVILGWQENPLPELLDSVDRSRMLIVDGVSDRYTSVTDREEDWGGTPYAFGTIPNFGGRTTIGARAHVWNEKFFAWRDKENSALAGTAYMPEATDRDPAAFELFSELAWTPAKIDRAAWFTSYADYRYGGRDDAARGAWRALHETAYQHRAVERSDPHDSLFCARPDLAADRAAAYAPRALTYDPARFDAALAGLLGVAGGLRGSAAYRYDLVDVARQALAHRSRQYLPQLRSAYRRKDLETFRALATLWLRLMRLSDEVTGTHGAFLLGPWVNDARLMATNDTERAEFERTAKVLVTVWGGRATSDTGNLHEYGNREWQGLMADFHLPRWQKWLDTLEDALAAGTQPVAVDWFAFEEPWTRERKDYPLRPVGDAYRTAERVRDVLARAPYQGTLTVTADPPAFPPGGRAGVEAVFRNVNGLRPTGRVDFTLTGVEAAPEGPTSLASVPAAGSGTVRWRASAPGTPLDRPLRPLPYTIAVEYGPEGEDRVTGRFDGTLFEAGPLAADWRTYTDNAAVFGQLGDRFAIDGAGVDLWRGTTEFGTLYRKGVLRDGVSVTLRVDAQAATGNWARAGIIVRNSLGTAGSAGFLNLAVTPANGVVLSYDTTGDGTLDTYRRVTGVRAPVLLRLGRGEGAYVGECSVDDGVTWRTVGTVSVPAAAAVQDAGMFMSATNGGSGARGTV
;
A
#
# COMPACT_ATOMS: atom_id res chain seq x y z
N PRO A 1 26.71 30.75 21.15
CA PRO A 1 27.59 29.63 21.57
C PRO A 1 28.88 30.19 22.18
N ALA A 2 29.44 29.58 23.24
CA ALA A 2 30.63 30.11 23.93
C ALA A 2 31.95 29.96 23.14
N ARG A 3 31.91 29.26 21.99
CA ARG A 3 33.02 29.07 21.06
C ARG A 3 32.48 28.90 19.63
N PRO A 4 33.29 29.13 18.58
CA PRO A 4 32.92 28.79 17.21
C PRO A 4 32.55 27.30 17.10
N LEU A 5 31.47 27.02 16.37
CA LEU A 5 31.05 25.67 15.99
C LEU A 5 31.20 25.53 14.48
N ALA A 6 31.93 24.50 14.05
CA ALA A 6 32.10 24.16 12.65
C ALA A 6 31.55 22.75 12.40
N ARG A 7 30.81 22.61 11.31
CA ARG A 7 30.26 21.36 10.77
C ARG A 7 30.39 21.39 9.26
N SER A 8 30.59 20.23 8.65
CA SER A 8 30.71 20.05 7.21
C SER A 8 30.16 18.69 6.83
N THR A 9 29.69 18.57 5.59
CA THR A 9 29.32 17.29 5.00
C THR A 9 30.17 17.05 3.75
N ALA A 10 30.55 15.80 3.51
CA ALA A 10 31.23 15.38 2.28
C ALA A 10 30.25 15.09 1.14
N LEU A 11 28.94 15.16 1.40
CA LEU A 11 27.88 14.84 0.44
C LEU A 11 27.53 16.08 -0.41
N PRO A 12 27.95 16.13 -1.69
CA PRO A 12 27.67 17.27 -2.55
C PRO A 12 26.17 17.48 -2.84
N HIS A 13 25.36 16.41 -2.84
CA HIS A 13 23.95 16.46 -3.25
C HIS A 13 22.99 16.35 -2.06
N ARG A 14 22.08 17.33 -1.91
CA ARG A 14 20.92 17.27 -1.01
C ARG A 14 19.70 17.72 -1.81
N PHE A 15 19.15 16.76 -2.54
CA PHE A 15 18.04 16.92 -3.48
C PHE A 15 16.70 16.97 -2.76
N ALA A 16 15.81 17.83 -3.24
CA ALA A 16 14.46 17.99 -2.70
C ALA A 16 13.39 18.04 -3.80
N LEU A 17 12.22 17.51 -3.40
CA LEU A 17 10.95 17.47 -4.12
C LEU A 17 10.87 16.35 -5.18
N ASN A 18 9.76 15.62 -5.15
CA ASN A 18 9.40 14.61 -6.15
C ASN A 18 8.85 15.28 -7.41
N ASP A 19 8.88 14.58 -8.56
CA ASP A 19 8.23 14.99 -9.80
C ASP A 19 6.75 15.35 -9.59
N THR A 20 6.06 14.58 -8.76
CA THR A 20 4.63 14.73 -8.46
C THR A 20 4.31 15.79 -7.40
N ASN A 21 5.32 16.36 -6.73
CA ASN A 21 5.16 17.27 -5.60
C ASN A 21 4.29 18.49 -5.91
N ASP A 22 4.56 19.18 -7.04
CA ASP A 22 3.83 20.39 -7.40
C ASP A 22 2.35 20.09 -7.61
N GLY A 23 2.03 18.94 -8.24
CA GLY A 23 0.65 18.53 -8.51
C GLY A 23 -0.16 18.30 -7.24
N TYR A 24 0.39 17.60 -6.25
CA TYR A 24 -0.34 17.26 -5.02
C TYR A 24 -0.23 18.30 -3.89
N THR A 25 0.80 19.14 -3.88
CA THR A 25 1.00 20.09 -2.78
C THR A 25 0.42 21.45 -3.11
N ALA A 26 0.91 22.08 -4.18
CA ALA A 26 0.71 23.50 -4.38
C ALA A 26 0.77 23.91 -5.87
N PRO A 27 0.00 23.26 -6.76
CA PRO A 27 0.08 23.53 -8.20
C PRO A 27 -0.41 24.94 -8.55
N TYR A 28 -1.16 25.55 -7.61
CA TYR A 28 -1.74 26.88 -7.70
C TYR A 28 -0.97 27.94 -6.92
N ALA A 29 0.20 27.59 -6.35
CA ALA A 29 0.97 28.50 -5.52
C ALA A 29 1.46 29.75 -6.25
N GLN A 30 1.54 30.83 -5.48
CA GLN A 30 2.18 32.08 -5.87
C GLN A 30 3.54 32.23 -5.19
N TRP A 31 4.24 33.32 -5.52
CA TRP A 31 5.58 33.60 -4.97
C TRP A 31 5.72 33.44 -3.46
N PRO A 32 4.82 33.96 -2.59
CA PRO A 32 5.02 33.88 -1.15
C PRO A 32 5.15 32.45 -0.60
N TYR A 33 4.46 31.48 -1.23
CA TYR A 33 4.62 30.07 -0.89
C TYR A 33 6.01 29.57 -1.27
N TRP A 34 6.45 29.84 -2.50
CA TRP A 34 7.74 29.39 -3.00
C TRP A 34 8.91 30.03 -2.25
N GLU A 35 8.83 31.32 -1.91
CA GLU A 35 9.83 32.00 -1.07
C GLU A 35 9.99 31.28 0.26
N HIS A 36 8.88 30.98 0.94
CA HIS A 36 8.90 30.24 2.19
C HIS A 36 9.45 28.82 2.05
N GLN A 37 9.00 28.08 1.02
CA GLN A 37 9.48 26.72 0.74
C GLN A 37 11.00 26.70 0.50
N ILE A 38 11.50 27.64 -0.31
CA ILE A 38 12.93 27.77 -0.59
C ILE A 38 13.72 28.09 0.68
N ASP A 39 13.25 29.05 1.49
CA ASP A 39 13.92 29.41 2.74
C ASP A 39 13.96 28.21 3.72
N LEU A 40 12.89 27.42 3.78
CA LEU A 40 12.86 26.16 4.55
C LEU A 40 13.86 25.14 4.02
N LEU A 41 13.88 24.88 2.71
CA LEU A 41 14.83 23.94 2.10
C LEU A 41 16.28 24.37 2.36
N ALA A 42 16.58 25.65 2.20
CA ALA A 42 17.90 26.21 2.46
C ALA A 42 18.31 26.05 3.94
N ALA A 43 17.39 26.31 4.88
CA ALA A 43 17.63 26.15 6.31
C ALA A 43 17.95 24.69 6.71
N HIS A 44 17.42 23.72 5.97
CA HIS A 44 17.67 22.29 6.17
C HIS A 44 18.85 21.77 5.32
N GLY A 45 19.58 22.66 4.63
CA GLY A 45 20.79 22.33 3.90
C GLY A 45 20.57 21.65 2.54
N CYS A 46 19.32 21.60 2.05
CA CYS A 46 19.02 21.24 0.68
C CYS A 46 19.72 22.23 -0.26
N ASN A 47 20.30 21.72 -1.35
CA ASN A 47 20.99 22.55 -2.33
C ASN A 47 20.62 22.23 -3.78
N GLU A 48 19.73 21.27 -4.00
CA GLU A 48 19.20 20.91 -5.31
C GLU A 48 17.69 20.79 -5.20
N VAL A 49 16.97 21.57 -6.00
CA VAL A 49 15.50 21.65 -5.90
C VAL A 49 14.90 21.48 -7.29
N LEU A 50 13.99 20.51 -7.42
CA LEU A 50 13.24 20.32 -8.67
C LEU A 50 12.26 21.48 -8.89
N VAL A 51 12.32 22.10 -10.07
CA VAL A 51 11.44 23.20 -10.46
C VAL A 51 10.74 22.87 -11.78
N ILE A 52 9.41 22.73 -11.73
CA ILE A 52 8.60 22.47 -12.92
C ILE A 52 7.71 23.66 -13.32
N ALA A 53 7.47 24.60 -12.41
CA ALA A 53 6.58 25.73 -12.66
C ALA A 53 7.09 26.60 -13.80
N GLY A 54 6.31 26.74 -14.88
CA GLY A 54 6.68 27.50 -16.08
C GLY A 54 7.13 26.63 -17.26
N MET A 55 7.25 25.31 -17.10
CA MET A 55 7.63 24.41 -18.20
C MET A 55 6.61 24.39 -19.34
N GLU A 56 5.35 24.69 -19.03
CA GLU A 56 4.29 24.89 -20.03
C GLU A 56 4.64 25.99 -21.04
N ALA A 57 5.40 27.01 -20.65
CA ALA A 57 5.86 28.06 -21.56
C ALA A 57 6.98 27.60 -22.49
N VAL A 58 7.86 26.71 -22.00
CA VAL A 58 8.92 26.09 -22.80
C VAL A 58 8.29 25.25 -23.91
N TYR A 59 7.34 24.39 -23.56
CA TYR A 59 6.64 23.56 -24.53
C TYR A 59 5.75 24.37 -25.47
N HIS A 60 5.08 25.42 -24.97
CA HIS A 60 4.29 26.31 -25.84
C HIS A 60 5.15 26.93 -26.95
N ARG A 61 6.35 27.42 -26.63
CA ARG A 61 7.29 27.98 -27.61
C ARG A 61 7.87 26.89 -28.51
N LEU A 62 8.29 25.76 -27.93
CA LEU A 62 8.80 24.61 -28.65
C LEU A 62 7.83 24.16 -29.75
N LEU A 63 6.57 23.89 -29.39
CA LEU A 63 5.60 23.37 -30.34
C LEU A 63 5.33 24.34 -31.51
N LYS A 64 5.44 25.65 -31.28
CA LYS A 64 5.32 26.64 -32.36
C LYS A 64 6.48 26.57 -33.36
N ASP A 65 7.69 26.25 -32.91
CA ASP A 65 8.84 26.04 -33.81
C ASP A 65 8.64 24.81 -34.72
N PHE A 66 7.83 23.84 -34.27
CA PHE A 66 7.56 22.57 -34.97
C PHE A 66 6.17 22.52 -35.60
N GLY A 67 5.62 23.69 -35.96
CA GLY A 67 4.45 23.81 -36.85
C GLY A 67 3.09 23.62 -36.16
N TYR A 68 3.02 23.67 -34.83
CA TYR A 68 1.75 23.72 -34.11
C TYR A 68 1.28 25.17 -33.93
N SER A 69 -0.01 25.40 -34.15
CA SER A 69 -0.64 26.68 -33.87
C SER A 69 -0.69 26.97 -32.37
N ASP A 70 -0.93 28.24 -32.00
CA ASP A 70 -1.11 28.62 -30.60
C ASP A 70 -2.22 27.82 -29.90
N ALA A 71 -3.33 27.58 -30.60
CA ALA A 71 -4.46 26.84 -30.05
C ALA A 71 -4.11 25.36 -29.80
N GLU A 72 -3.45 24.71 -30.76
CA GLU A 72 -3.00 23.32 -30.64
C GLU A 72 -1.98 23.16 -29.50
N ALA A 73 -0.98 24.06 -29.45
CA ALA A 73 0.04 24.03 -28.42
C ALA A 73 -0.57 24.19 -27.02
N ARG A 74 -1.50 25.12 -26.83
CA ARG A 74 -2.16 25.33 -25.53
C ARG A 74 -3.14 24.23 -25.14
N ALA A 75 -3.79 23.58 -26.12
CA ALA A 75 -4.70 22.47 -25.88
C ALA A 75 -3.97 21.20 -25.43
N TRP A 76 -2.70 21.04 -25.79
CA TRP A 76 -1.88 19.91 -25.36
C TRP A 76 -1.35 20.03 -23.93
N LEU A 77 -1.32 21.25 -23.38
CA LEU A 77 -0.86 21.51 -22.02
C LEU A 77 -1.96 21.22 -21.00
N PRO A 78 -1.73 20.37 -19.98
CA PRO A 78 -2.72 20.11 -18.95
C PRO A 78 -2.81 21.27 -17.94
N ALA A 79 -3.87 21.24 -17.12
CA ALA A 79 -4.01 22.11 -15.95
C ALA A 79 -2.80 21.98 -15.01
N PRO A 80 -2.44 23.03 -14.25
CA PRO A 80 -1.29 23.00 -13.34
C PRO A 80 -1.25 21.79 -12.40
N SER A 81 -2.41 21.35 -11.91
CA SER A 81 -2.53 20.17 -11.03
C SER A 81 -2.07 18.86 -11.66
N HIS A 82 -2.02 18.75 -13.00
CA HIS A 82 -1.67 17.53 -13.72
C HIS A 82 -0.37 17.64 -14.53
N GLN A 83 0.32 18.79 -14.47
CA GLN A 83 1.59 19.01 -15.17
C GLN A 83 2.70 18.00 -14.81
N PRO A 84 2.83 17.52 -13.55
CA PRO A 84 3.81 16.47 -13.24
C PRO A 84 3.75 15.24 -14.14
N TRP A 85 2.55 14.67 -14.33
CA TRP A 85 2.37 13.47 -15.15
C TRP A 85 2.54 13.75 -16.64
N TRP A 86 2.34 14.99 -17.08
CA TRP A 86 2.69 15.37 -18.45
C TRP A 86 4.20 15.42 -18.66
N LEU A 87 4.95 16.00 -17.73
CA LEU A 87 6.40 16.02 -17.79
C LEU A 87 7.02 14.62 -17.68
N LEU A 88 6.35 13.71 -16.96
CA LEU A 88 6.68 12.27 -16.92
C LEU A 88 6.18 11.48 -18.15
N GLN A 89 5.58 12.15 -19.14
CA GLN A 89 5.07 11.57 -20.40
C GLN A 89 3.90 10.57 -20.22
N ASN A 90 3.13 10.70 -19.14
CA ASN A 90 2.01 9.82 -18.82
C ASN A 90 0.66 10.31 -19.38
N LEU A 91 0.49 11.63 -19.55
CA LEU A 91 -0.75 12.23 -20.08
C LEU A 91 -0.48 13.55 -20.82
N SER A 92 -1.48 14.05 -21.55
CA SER A 92 -1.48 15.41 -22.12
C SER A 92 -2.90 16.00 -22.14
N GLY A 93 -3.01 17.32 -22.27
CA GLY A 93 -4.25 18.08 -22.52
C GLY A 93 -5.33 18.09 -21.43
N TYR A 94 -5.19 17.33 -20.34
CA TYR A 94 -6.23 17.23 -19.31
C TYR A 94 -6.41 18.54 -18.52
N GLY A 95 -7.59 19.14 -18.58
CA GLY A 95 -7.90 20.40 -17.91
C GLY A 95 -7.43 21.66 -18.62
N GLY A 96 -6.94 21.53 -19.86
CA GLY A 96 -6.66 22.65 -20.76
C GLY A 96 -7.87 23.06 -21.62
N PRO A 97 -7.70 23.99 -22.57
CA PRO A 97 -6.46 24.70 -22.89
C PRO A 97 -6.12 25.81 -21.87
N LEU A 98 -4.83 26.01 -21.61
CA LEU A 98 -4.36 27.12 -20.77
C LEU A 98 -4.44 28.46 -21.52
N SER A 99 -4.67 29.57 -20.83
CA SER A 99 -4.63 30.91 -21.41
C SER A 99 -3.19 31.42 -21.59
N PRO A 100 -2.92 32.26 -22.60
CA PRO A 100 -1.61 32.89 -22.77
C PRO A 100 -1.15 33.67 -21.54
N GLU A 101 -2.08 34.35 -20.86
CA GLU A 101 -1.84 35.11 -19.62
C GLU A 101 -1.35 34.18 -18.49
N LEU A 102 -1.95 33.01 -18.32
CA LEU A 102 -1.52 32.04 -17.31
C LEU A 102 -0.11 31.49 -17.61
N ILE A 103 0.14 31.11 -18.86
CA ILE A 103 1.45 30.62 -19.30
C ILE A 103 2.54 31.65 -19.01
N ALA A 104 2.28 32.94 -19.30
CA ALA A 104 3.20 34.02 -19.01
C ALA A 104 3.44 34.21 -17.49
N ARG A 105 2.38 34.15 -16.67
CA ARG A 105 2.49 34.26 -15.20
C ARG A 105 3.29 33.11 -14.60
N ARG A 106 3.05 31.87 -15.06
CA ARG A 106 3.79 30.68 -14.60
C ARG A 106 5.25 30.72 -15.04
N ALA A 107 5.56 31.19 -16.25
CA ALA A 107 6.94 31.43 -16.69
C ALA A 107 7.67 32.45 -15.80
N ALA A 108 7.02 33.57 -15.47
CA ALA A 108 7.58 34.57 -14.58
C ALA A 108 7.81 34.05 -13.15
N LEU A 109 6.89 33.23 -12.64
CA LEU A 109 7.05 32.54 -11.36
C LEU A 109 8.24 31.57 -11.40
N GLY A 110 8.32 30.73 -12.43
CA GLY A 110 9.41 29.78 -12.64
C GLY A 110 10.79 30.46 -12.65
N ARG A 111 10.91 31.56 -13.39
CA ARG A 111 12.12 32.40 -13.40
C ARG A 111 12.48 32.90 -12.01
N ARG A 112 11.49 33.40 -11.27
CA ARG A 112 11.71 33.95 -9.92
C ARG A 112 12.18 32.86 -8.94
N ILE A 113 11.65 31.65 -9.04
CA ILE A 113 12.08 30.49 -8.26
C ILE A 113 13.53 30.15 -8.56
N THR A 114 13.91 30.01 -9.83
CA THR A 114 15.27 29.62 -10.21
C THR A 114 16.30 30.70 -9.85
N ASP A 115 15.97 31.98 -10.00
CA ASP A 115 16.84 33.09 -9.59
C ASP A 115 17.09 33.06 -8.08
N ARG A 116 16.04 32.87 -7.26
CA ARG A 116 16.17 32.80 -5.81
C ARG A 116 16.98 31.58 -5.33
N LEU A 117 16.82 30.43 -5.99
CA LEU A 117 17.66 29.26 -5.69
C LEU A 117 19.15 29.60 -5.90
N ARG A 118 19.49 30.22 -7.02
CA ARG A 118 20.88 30.63 -7.32
C ARG A 118 21.41 31.68 -6.34
N GLU A 119 20.59 32.66 -5.93
CA GLU A 119 20.96 33.66 -4.91
C GLU A 119 21.41 33.01 -3.60
N LEU A 120 20.83 31.87 -3.23
CA LEU A 120 21.15 31.11 -2.02
C LEU A 120 22.26 30.06 -2.25
N GLY A 121 22.87 30.01 -3.43
CA GLY A 121 23.87 29.01 -3.79
C GLY A 121 23.30 27.60 -4.01
N MET A 122 22.00 27.48 -4.21
CA MET A 122 21.33 26.23 -4.57
C MET A 122 21.21 26.11 -6.10
N ALA A 123 21.19 24.86 -6.58
CA ALA A 123 21.00 24.55 -7.99
C ALA A 123 19.51 24.26 -8.29
N PRO A 124 18.88 24.97 -9.23
CA PRO A 124 17.64 24.49 -9.80
C PRO A 124 17.89 23.22 -10.60
N VAL A 125 17.10 22.19 -10.34
CA VAL A 125 17.02 20.99 -11.17
C VAL A 125 15.81 21.15 -12.08
N LEU A 126 16.03 21.18 -13.40
CA LEU A 126 14.97 21.42 -14.38
C LEU A 126 14.60 20.12 -15.12
N PRO A 127 13.36 19.92 -15.57
CA PRO A 127 13.01 18.85 -16.50
C PRO A 127 13.89 18.89 -17.76
N GLY A 128 14.49 17.78 -18.17
CA GLY A 128 15.20 17.70 -19.46
C GLY A 128 14.30 17.20 -20.59
N TYR A 129 14.80 17.23 -21.82
CA TYR A 129 14.08 16.69 -22.98
C TYR A 129 14.52 15.26 -23.31
N TYR A 130 13.54 14.35 -23.31
CA TYR A 130 13.76 12.94 -23.60
C TYR A 130 12.65 12.35 -24.50
N GLY A 131 12.01 13.18 -25.33
CA GLY A 131 11.35 12.72 -26.56
C GLY A 131 9.84 12.83 -26.64
N HIS A 132 9.11 13.41 -25.68
CA HIS A 132 7.66 13.50 -25.84
C HIS A 132 7.23 14.59 -26.82
N VAL A 133 6.34 14.22 -27.75
CA VAL A 133 5.75 15.11 -28.75
C VAL A 133 4.24 14.86 -28.89
N PRO A 134 3.45 15.86 -29.35
CA PRO A 134 2.04 15.65 -29.65
C PRO A 134 1.83 14.76 -30.88
N GLY A 135 0.58 14.35 -31.10
CA GLY A 135 0.17 13.70 -32.34
C GLY A 135 0.50 14.54 -33.59
N GLU A 136 0.52 13.88 -34.74
CA GLU A 136 0.83 14.47 -36.06
C GLU A 136 2.26 15.01 -36.23
N PHE A 137 3.16 14.83 -35.26
CA PHE A 137 4.52 15.40 -35.31
C PHE A 137 5.28 15.01 -36.59
N VAL A 138 5.20 13.73 -36.97
CA VAL A 138 5.86 13.20 -38.18
C VAL A 138 5.30 13.83 -39.45
N ALA A 139 3.97 14.01 -39.54
CA ALA A 139 3.33 14.60 -40.71
C ALA A 139 3.73 16.07 -40.90
N ARG A 140 3.96 16.81 -39.81
CA ARG A 140 4.34 18.23 -39.83
C ARG A 140 5.82 18.44 -40.13
N ASN A 141 6.69 17.58 -39.60
CA ASN A 141 8.13 17.81 -39.60
C ASN A 141 8.90 16.97 -40.63
N GLY A 142 8.32 15.87 -41.11
CA GLY A 142 8.90 15.02 -42.17
C GLY A 142 10.34 14.56 -41.88
N GLY A 143 11.10 14.34 -42.95
CA GLY A 143 12.51 13.93 -42.85
C GLY A 143 12.67 12.55 -42.20
N ASP A 144 13.55 12.45 -41.20
CA ASP A 144 13.77 11.25 -40.41
C ASP A 144 12.94 11.20 -39.12
N ALA A 145 12.00 12.13 -38.93
CA ALA A 145 11.14 12.18 -37.76
C ALA A 145 10.38 10.85 -37.61
N ARG A 146 10.57 10.21 -36.46
CA ARG A 146 10.01 8.90 -36.15
C ARG A 146 9.52 8.89 -34.72
N VAL A 147 8.29 8.45 -34.50
CA VAL A 147 7.72 8.29 -33.17
C VAL A 147 7.39 6.82 -32.86
N VAL A 148 7.40 6.49 -31.58
CA VAL A 148 6.93 5.23 -31.03
C VAL A 148 5.68 5.53 -30.19
N PRO A 149 4.50 5.01 -30.58
CA PRO A 149 3.29 5.15 -29.79
C PRO A 149 3.44 4.55 -28.39
N GLN A 150 3.06 5.31 -27.37
CA GLN A 150 3.29 4.93 -25.96
C GLN A 150 2.08 4.25 -25.31
N GLY A 151 0.94 4.20 -25.99
CA GLY A 151 -0.26 3.54 -25.50
C GLY A 151 -0.95 4.32 -24.37
N VAL A 152 -1.38 3.63 -23.32
CA VAL A 152 -2.24 4.18 -22.26
C VAL A 152 -1.56 4.02 -20.90
N TRP A 153 -1.58 5.08 -20.10
CA TRP A 153 -1.23 5.05 -18.68
C TRP A 153 -2.47 5.35 -17.85
N HIS A 154 -2.91 4.38 -17.04
CA HIS A 154 -4.07 4.53 -16.15
C HIS A 154 -5.31 5.19 -16.82
N GLY A 155 -5.64 4.78 -18.04
CA GLY A 155 -6.79 5.32 -18.80
C GLY A 155 -6.53 6.62 -19.57
N PHE A 156 -5.38 7.26 -19.40
CA PHE A 156 -4.94 8.40 -20.22
C PHE A 156 -4.10 7.94 -21.40
N GLU A 157 -4.35 8.53 -22.57
CA GLU A 157 -3.47 8.37 -23.73
C GLU A 157 -2.13 9.06 -23.44
N ARG A 158 -1.04 8.30 -23.61
CA ARG A 158 0.32 8.83 -23.47
C ARG A 158 0.71 9.57 -24.75
N PRO A 159 1.44 10.70 -24.65
CA PRO A 159 2.06 11.31 -25.83
C PRO A 159 3.04 10.36 -26.52
N ASP A 160 3.19 10.53 -27.83
CA ASP A 160 4.12 9.76 -28.64
C ASP A 160 5.58 10.06 -28.25
N TRP A 161 6.45 9.04 -28.38
CA TRP A 161 7.87 9.15 -28.07
C TRP A 161 8.72 9.28 -29.34
N LEU A 162 9.28 10.47 -29.56
CA LEU A 162 10.22 10.77 -30.63
C LEU A 162 11.54 10.02 -30.44
N ASP A 163 11.90 9.20 -31.44
CA ASP A 163 13.06 8.32 -31.42
C ASP A 163 14.37 9.11 -31.22
N PRO A 164 15.08 8.92 -30.09
CA PRO A 164 16.29 9.69 -29.78
C PRO A 164 17.48 9.49 -30.73
N ARG A 165 17.40 8.52 -31.65
CA ARG A 165 18.43 8.28 -32.68
C ARG A 165 18.34 9.25 -33.86
N THR A 166 17.23 9.97 -34.00
CA THR A 166 16.93 10.80 -35.17
C THR A 166 17.53 12.22 -35.07
N GLU A 167 17.80 12.82 -36.22
CA GLU A 167 18.13 14.25 -36.33
C GLU A 167 16.95 15.13 -35.91
N ALA A 168 15.72 14.70 -36.19
CA ALA A 168 14.51 15.34 -35.68
C ALA A 168 14.55 15.49 -34.15
N PHE A 169 14.89 14.43 -33.41
CA PHE A 169 15.05 14.50 -31.96
C PHE A 169 16.11 15.54 -31.55
N ALA A 170 17.27 15.53 -32.21
CA ALA A 170 18.33 16.50 -31.90
C ALA A 170 17.89 17.95 -32.14
N LYS A 171 17.09 18.22 -33.17
CA LYS A 171 16.52 19.56 -33.46
C LYS A 171 15.51 19.98 -32.39
N VAL A 172 14.60 19.09 -32.00
CA VAL A 172 13.60 19.36 -30.95
C VAL A 172 14.28 19.60 -29.61
N ALA A 173 15.25 18.76 -29.24
CA ALA A 173 16.02 18.93 -28.01
C ALA A 173 16.76 20.28 -27.99
N ALA A 174 17.39 20.68 -29.10
CA ALA A 174 18.08 21.97 -29.18
C ALA A 174 17.12 23.17 -29.00
N SER A 175 15.95 23.14 -29.64
CA SER A 175 14.92 24.18 -29.45
C SER A 175 14.39 24.16 -28.01
N PHE A 176 14.10 22.98 -27.44
CA PHE A 176 13.64 22.83 -26.05
C PHE A 176 14.62 23.48 -25.07
N TYR A 177 15.89 23.13 -25.14
CA TYR A 177 16.88 23.66 -24.21
C TYR A 177 17.06 25.18 -24.40
N THR A 178 17.01 25.69 -25.63
CA THR A 178 17.03 27.14 -25.91
C THR A 178 15.88 27.85 -25.19
N HIS A 179 14.64 27.41 -25.41
CA HIS A 179 13.47 28.01 -24.76
C HIS A 179 13.47 27.83 -23.24
N GLN A 180 14.02 26.72 -22.74
CA GLN A 180 14.14 26.49 -21.31
C GLN A 180 15.10 27.48 -20.64
N GLU A 181 16.26 27.75 -21.23
CA GLU A 181 17.19 28.75 -20.70
C GLU A 181 16.65 30.17 -20.82
N ASP A 182 15.90 30.48 -21.89
CA ASP A 182 15.21 31.77 -22.00
C ASP A 182 14.20 31.99 -20.86
N VAL A 183 13.49 30.94 -20.44
CA VAL A 183 12.51 31.02 -19.35
C VAL A 183 13.19 31.01 -17.98
N PHE A 184 14.14 30.10 -17.74
CA PHE A 184 14.64 29.79 -16.40
C PHE A 184 16.04 30.31 -16.10
N GLY A 185 16.81 30.72 -17.11
CA GLY A 185 18.25 30.96 -17.02
C GLY A 185 19.07 29.67 -16.97
N GLU A 186 20.37 29.81 -16.74
CA GLU A 186 21.34 28.69 -16.75
C GLU A 186 21.07 27.64 -15.66
N ALA A 187 21.08 26.36 -16.03
CA ALA A 187 20.96 25.24 -15.08
C ALA A 187 22.03 24.18 -15.36
N ALA A 188 22.47 23.50 -14.29
CA ALA A 188 23.48 22.46 -14.37
C ALA A 188 22.90 21.04 -14.20
N HIS A 189 21.69 20.90 -13.67
CA HIS A 189 21.07 19.62 -13.34
C HIS A 189 19.75 19.46 -14.10
N PHE A 190 19.60 18.34 -14.79
CA PHE A 190 18.42 18.06 -15.62
C PHE A 190 17.82 16.71 -15.28
N LYS A 191 16.55 16.71 -14.87
CA LYS A 191 15.84 15.51 -14.48
C LYS A 191 15.14 14.87 -15.68
N MET A 192 15.45 13.61 -15.99
CA MET A 192 14.87 12.88 -17.13
C MET A 192 14.73 11.39 -16.81
N ASP A 193 13.51 10.86 -16.98
CA ASP A 193 13.16 9.49 -16.61
C ASP A 193 12.63 8.74 -17.84
N LEU A 194 13.56 8.17 -18.61
CA LEU A 194 13.24 7.43 -19.83
C LEU A 194 12.34 6.23 -19.51
N LEU A 195 11.21 6.09 -20.21
CA LEU A 195 10.24 4.99 -20.02
C LEU A 195 9.70 4.86 -18.58
N HIS A 196 9.39 6.01 -17.95
CA HIS A 196 8.82 6.05 -16.61
C HIS A 196 7.44 5.36 -16.55
N GLU A 197 7.30 4.40 -15.61
CA GLU A 197 6.06 3.65 -15.31
C GLU A 197 5.37 3.06 -16.55
N GLY A 198 6.18 2.53 -17.48
CA GLY A 198 5.72 1.85 -18.68
C GLY A 198 6.08 2.61 -19.94
N GLY A 199 5.13 2.71 -20.86
CA GLY A 199 5.44 3.03 -22.25
C GLY A 199 6.10 1.84 -22.95
N THR A 200 6.66 2.09 -24.14
CA THR A 200 7.40 1.06 -24.88
C THR A 200 8.53 1.68 -25.67
N ALA A 201 9.69 1.02 -25.63
CA ALA A 201 10.80 1.36 -26.51
C ALA A 201 10.50 0.99 -27.98
N GLY A 202 9.48 0.16 -28.24
CA GLY A 202 9.23 -0.41 -29.55
C GLY A 202 10.44 -1.21 -30.03
N ASP A 203 10.98 -0.84 -31.17
CA ASP A 203 12.23 -1.37 -31.75
C ASP A 203 13.44 -0.44 -31.53
N VAL A 204 13.30 0.62 -30.71
CA VAL A 204 14.41 1.51 -30.35
C VAL A 204 15.23 0.83 -29.25
N PRO A 205 16.51 0.49 -29.48
CA PRO A 205 17.34 -0.08 -28.42
C PRO A 205 17.56 0.95 -27.31
N VAL A 206 17.25 0.58 -26.06
CA VAL A 206 17.39 1.46 -24.89
C VAL A 206 18.81 2.05 -24.76
N PRO A 207 19.91 1.29 -24.95
CA PRO A 207 21.25 1.87 -24.94
C PRO A 207 21.45 3.01 -25.95
N ALA A 208 20.93 2.85 -27.17
CA ALA A 208 21.04 3.85 -28.23
C ALA A 208 20.15 5.07 -27.97
N ALA A 209 18.96 4.85 -27.39
CA ALA A 209 18.07 5.92 -26.96
C ALA A 209 18.73 6.78 -25.87
N ALA A 210 19.30 6.13 -24.84
CA ALA A 210 20.00 6.80 -23.75
C ALA A 210 21.19 7.63 -24.25
N GLN A 211 21.99 7.08 -25.17
CA GLN A 211 23.08 7.82 -25.83
C GLN A 211 22.58 9.01 -26.65
N GLY A 212 21.43 8.88 -27.32
CA GLY A 212 20.79 9.97 -28.05
C GLY A 212 20.37 11.12 -27.13
N VAL A 213 19.69 10.78 -26.03
CA VAL A 213 19.28 11.73 -24.98
C VAL A 213 20.49 12.42 -24.35
N GLU A 214 21.50 11.64 -23.93
CA GLU A 214 22.74 12.19 -23.35
C GLU A 214 23.43 13.13 -24.34
N ARG A 215 23.64 12.70 -25.59
CA ARG A 215 24.32 13.52 -26.61
C ARG A 215 23.59 14.85 -26.83
N ALA A 216 22.26 14.84 -26.88
CA ALA A 216 21.46 16.04 -27.03
C ALA A 216 21.60 16.97 -25.81
N LEU A 217 21.52 16.43 -24.59
CA LEU A 217 21.74 17.19 -23.36
C LEU A 217 23.15 17.80 -23.36
N ARG A 218 24.19 17.03 -23.63
CA ARG A 218 25.60 17.48 -23.62
C ARG A 218 25.88 18.56 -24.65
N LYS A 219 25.24 18.45 -25.82
CA LYS A 219 25.37 19.44 -26.89
C LYS A 219 24.77 20.79 -26.48
N ALA A 220 23.61 20.78 -25.84
CA ALA A 220 22.95 22.00 -25.38
C ALA A 220 23.56 22.54 -24.08
N ARG A 221 24.02 21.65 -23.19
CA ARG A 221 24.49 21.94 -21.83
C ARG A 221 25.78 21.18 -21.54
N PRO A 222 26.93 21.67 -22.01
CA PRO A 222 28.22 21.07 -21.70
C PRO A 222 28.42 20.95 -20.17
N GLY A 223 28.70 19.74 -19.69
CA GLY A 223 28.95 19.48 -18.26
C GLY A 223 27.72 19.20 -17.40
N ALA A 224 26.51 19.23 -17.94
CA ALA A 224 25.26 18.99 -17.19
C ALA A 224 25.20 17.65 -16.42
N THR A 225 24.58 17.61 -15.26
CA THR A 225 24.28 16.34 -14.58
C THR A 225 22.92 15.84 -15.03
N TRP A 226 22.86 14.60 -15.52
CA TRP A 226 21.59 13.90 -15.74
C TRP A 226 21.11 13.32 -14.41
N VAL A 227 20.08 13.91 -13.84
CA VAL A 227 19.40 13.41 -12.65
C VAL A 227 18.31 12.41 -13.07
N ILE A 228 18.31 11.22 -12.50
CA ILE A 228 17.33 10.16 -12.83
C ILE A 228 16.75 9.54 -11.56
N LEU A 229 15.44 9.28 -11.57
CA LEU A 229 14.76 8.66 -10.44
C LEU A 229 15.06 7.15 -10.37
N GLY A 230 15.54 6.70 -9.21
CA GLY A 230 15.55 5.29 -8.85
C GLY A 230 14.14 4.84 -8.44
N TRP A 231 13.37 4.28 -9.37
CA TRP A 231 11.99 3.84 -9.14
C TRP A 231 11.66 2.58 -9.93
N GLN A 232 11.16 1.55 -9.22
CA GLN A 232 10.93 0.22 -9.77
C GLN A 232 12.20 -0.33 -10.45
N GLU A 233 12.13 -0.68 -11.73
CA GLU A 233 13.25 -1.19 -12.53
C GLU A 233 14.13 -0.07 -13.14
N ASN A 234 13.76 1.20 -12.97
CA ASN A 234 14.52 2.34 -13.50
C ASN A 234 15.54 2.87 -12.48
N PRO A 235 16.74 3.29 -12.94
CA PRO A 235 17.27 3.15 -14.30
C PRO A 235 17.64 1.70 -14.64
N LEU A 236 17.40 1.30 -15.90
CA LEU A 236 17.82 -0.02 -16.40
C LEU A 236 19.36 -0.14 -16.44
N PRO A 237 19.96 -1.29 -16.08
CA PRO A 237 21.41 -1.47 -16.13
C PRO A 237 22.03 -1.16 -17.50
N GLU A 238 21.37 -1.60 -18.58
CA GLU A 238 21.81 -1.36 -19.97
C GLU A 238 21.77 0.12 -20.38
N LEU A 239 20.95 0.95 -19.71
CA LEU A 239 20.98 2.41 -19.85
C LEU A 239 22.23 2.97 -19.18
N LEU A 240 22.52 2.56 -17.94
CA LEU A 240 23.68 3.05 -17.19
C LEU A 240 25.01 2.66 -17.85
N ASP A 241 25.07 1.48 -18.47
CA ASP A 241 26.26 1.00 -19.16
C ASP A 241 26.55 1.75 -20.48
N SER A 242 25.57 2.45 -21.04
CA SER A 242 25.70 3.09 -22.36
C SER A 242 26.05 4.58 -22.34
N VAL A 243 26.04 5.21 -21.15
CA VAL A 243 26.20 6.67 -20.94
C VAL A 243 27.35 6.99 -19.98
N ASP A 244 27.75 8.27 -19.90
CA ASP A 244 28.76 8.71 -18.93
C ASP A 244 28.20 8.78 -17.51
N ARG A 245 28.34 7.66 -16.77
CA ARG A 245 27.93 7.53 -15.36
C ARG A 245 28.51 8.60 -14.44
N SER A 246 29.69 9.17 -14.75
CA SER A 246 30.31 10.22 -13.92
C SER A 246 29.54 11.55 -13.96
N ARG A 247 28.60 11.66 -14.90
CA ARG A 247 27.73 12.82 -15.09
C ARG A 247 26.26 12.49 -14.87
N MET A 248 25.99 11.43 -14.11
CA MET A 248 24.66 11.07 -13.64
C MET A 248 24.55 11.21 -12.13
N LEU A 249 23.34 11.48 -11.66
CA LEU A 249 22.96 11.36 -10.26
C LEU A 249 21.65 10.58 -10.18
N ILE A 250 21.68 9.41 -9.55
CA ILE A 250 20.47 8.65 -9.27
C ILE A 250 19.87 9.17 -7.96
N VAL A 251 18.64 9.68 -7.98
CA VAL A 251 17.90 10.01 -6.76
C VAL A 251 17.04 8.81 -6.37
N ASP A 252 17.46 8.08 -5.32
CA ASP A 252 16.87 6.78 -4.98
C ASP A 252 15.50 6.93 -4.29
N GLY A 253 14.41 6.69 -5.01
CA GLY A 253 13.05 6.76 -4.45
C GLY A 253 12.66 5.57 -3.57
N VAL A 254 13.48 4.53 -3.49
CA VAL A 254 13.09 3.24 -2.88
C VAL A 254 14.10 2.69 -1.86
N SER A 255 15.07 3.49 -1.40
CA SER A 255 16.09 3.05 -0.43
C SER A 255 15.47 2.44 0.84
N ASP A 256 14.34 2.98 1.29
CA ASP A 256 13.60 2.56 2.47
C ASP A 256 12.36 1.71 2.18
N ARG A 257 12.09 1.39 0.90
CA ARG A 257 10.86 0.73 0.48
C ARG A 257 10.99 -0.78 0.54
N TYR A 258 11.96 -1.31 -0.19
CA TYR A 258 12.06 -2.73 -0.46
C TYR A 258 13.09 -3.44 0.42
N THR A 259 12.76 -4.66 0.85
CA THR A 259 13.70 -5.52 1.60
C THR A 259 14.79 -6.10 0.70
N SER A 260 14.53 -6.24 -0.60
CA SER A 260 15.50 -6.68 -1.62
C SER A 260 16.58 -5.65 -1.93
N VAL A 261 16.29 -4.36 -1.75
CA VAL A 261 17.26 -3.28 -1.99
C VAL A 261 18.29 -3.26 -0.87
N THR A 262 19.46 -3.83 -1.14
CA THR A 262 20.52 -4.08 -0.14
C THR A 262 21.87 -3.50 -0.56
N ASP A 263 22.20 -3.50 -1.85
CA ASP A 263 23.50 -3.05 -2.38
C ASP A 263 23.33 -2.22 -3.66
N ARG A 264 23.43 -0.88 -3.53
CA ARG A 264 23.27 0.04 -4.67
C ARG A 264 24.50 0.12 -5.57
N GLU A 265 25.65 -0.23 -5.04
CA GLU A 265 26.90 -0.26 -5.78
C GLU A 265 26.86 -1.38 -6.82
N GLU A 266 26.27 -2.53 -6.47
CA GLU A 266 25.96 -3.61 -7.40
C GLU A 266 24.84 -3.21 -8.37
N ASP A 267 23.70 -2.74 -7.87
CA ASP A 267 22.53 -2.39 -8.69
C ASP A 267 22.86 -1.36 -9.80
N TRP A 268 23.73 -0.40 -9.50
CA TRP A 268 24.01 0.75 -10.37
C TRP A 268 25.45 0.84 -10.86
N GLY A 269 26.26 -0.21 -10.65
CA GLY A 269 27.63 -0.31 -11.17
C GLY A 269 28.50 0.90 -10.83
N GLY A 270 28.42 1.40 -9.59
CA GLY A 270 29.18 2.55 -9.09
C GLY A 270 28.73 3.93 -9.59
N THR A 271 27.55 4.05 -10.21
CA THR A 271 26.98 5.35 -10.60
C THR A 271 26.69 6.20 -9.34
N PRO A 272 27.03 7.50 -9.31
CA PRO A 272 26.73 8.37 -8.17
C PRO A 272 25.23 8.40 -7.85
N TYR A 273 24.89 8.27 -6.58
CA TYR A 273 23.49 8.26 -6.14
C TYR A 273 23.25 9.01 -4.83
N ALA A 274 22.02 9.45 -4.62
CA ALA A 274 21.54 10.04 -3.39
C ALA A 274 20.61 9.06 -2.67
N PHE A 275 20.90 8.75 -1.39
CA PHE A 275 20.01 7.97 -0.54
C PHE A 275 18.70 8.72 -0.37
N GLY A 276 17.58 8.13 -0.78
CA GLY A 276 16.32 8.85 -0.83
C GLY A 276 15.15 8.13 -0.18
N THR A 277 14.07 8.88 -0.06
CA THR A 277 12.80 8.39 0.48
C THR A 277 11.63 9.11 -0.19
N ILE A 278 10.56 8.36 -0.42
CA ILE A 278 9.22 8.87 -0.75
C ILE A 278 8.33 8.50 0.44
N PRO A 279 8.30 9.30 1.51
CA PRO A 279 7.57 8.94 2.74
C PRO A 279 6.07 9.19 2.61
N ASN A 280 5.65 9.94 1.60
CA ASN A 280 4.27 10.26 1.30
C ASN A 280 3.99 10.07 -0.19
N PHE A 281 2.84 9.46 -0.49
CA PHE A 281 2.33 9.21 -1.84
C PHE A 281 0.94 9.85 -1.96
N GLY A 282 0.64 10.53 -3.07
CA GLY A 282 -0.62 11.20 -3.39
C GLY A 282 -0.93 12.45 -2.54
N GLY A 283 -0.06 12.83 -1.61
CA GLY A 283 -0.43 13.75 -0.54
C GLY A 283 -1.49 13.19 0.40
N ARG A 284 -1.58 11.85 0.50
CA ARG A 284 -2.48 11.20 1.45
C ARG A 284 -2.23 11.73 2.85
N THR A 285 -3.32 11.92 3.60
CA THR A 285 -3.23 12.46 4.97
C THR A 285 -2.88 11.34 5.95
N THR A 286 -1.64 10.87 5.85
CA THR A 286 -1.05 9.85 6.72
C THR A 286 0.04 10.48 7.59
N ILE A 287 0.36 9.84 8.71
CA ILE A 287 1.47 10.24 9.59
C ILE A 287 2.48 9.11 9.75
N GLY A 288 3.75 9.46 9.60
CA GLY A 288 4.89 8.61 9.97
C GLY A 288 5.81 8.30 8.81
N ALA A 289 6.96 7.73 9.16
CA ALA A 289 7.99 7.36 8.18
C ALA A 289 8.85 6.20 8.69
N ARG A 290 9.58 5.54 7.79
CA ARG A 290 10.52 4.45 8.13
C ARG A 290 11.86 4.98 8.65
N ALA A 291 11.81 5.88 9.63
CA ALA A 291 12.98 6.53 10.21
C ALA A 291 14.03 5.56 10.77
N HIS A 292 13.61 4.37 11.23
CA HIS A 292 14.51 3.29 11.64
C HIS A 292 15.35 2.76 10.47
N VAL A 293 14.75 2.57 9.29
CA VAL A 293 15.45 2.11 8.09
C VAL A 293 16.42 3.18 7.58
N TRP A 294 16.02 4.45 7.59
CA TRP A 294 16.91 5.56 7.24
C TRP A 294 18.16 5.57 8.10
N ASN A 295 17.97 5.50 9.43
CA ASN A 295 19.06 5.52 10.40
C ASN A 295 19.98 4.28 10.35
N GLU A 296 19.52 3.19 9.74
CA GLU A 296 20.32 1.98 9.57
C GLU A 296 21.04 1.96 8.21
N LYS A 297 20.28 2.07 7.11
CA LYS A 297 20.79 1.93 5.75
C LYS A 297 21.65 3.10 5.32
N PHE A 298 21.26 4.34 5.60
CA PHE A 298 22.03 5.52 5.16
C PHE A 298 23.49 5.46 5.64
N PHE A 299 23.70 5.22 6.93
CA PHE A 299 25.05 5.12 7.50
C PHE A 299 25.79 3.89 6.99
N ALA A 300 25.12 2.75 6.85
CA ALA A 300 25.72 1.54 6.30
C ALA A 300 26.22 1.73 4.85
N TRP A 301 25.46 2.44 4.02
CA TRP A 301 25.80 2.69 2.62
C TRP A 301 26.82 3.82 2.47
N ARG A 302 26.68 4.91 3.23
CA ARG A 302 27.61 6.05 3.20
C ARG A 302 29.01 5.65 3.68
N ASP A 303 29.08 4.83 4.72
CA ASP A 303 30.34 4.43 5.36
C ASP A 303 30.96 3.16 4.73
N LYS A 304 30.34 2.60 3.68
CA LYS A 304 30.87 1.48 2.89
C LYS A 304 32.15 1.89 2.16
N GLU A 305 33.11 0.98 2.08
CA GLU A 305 34.33 1.20 1.30
C GLU A 305 33.98 1.41 -0.18
N ASN A 306 34.55 2.44 -0.81
CA ASN A 306 34.27 2.85 -2.19
C ASN A 306 32.78 3.12 -2.48
N SER A 307 32.03 3.62 -1.48
CA SER A 307 30.63 4.02 -1.66
C SER A 307 30.47 5.05 -2.78
N ALA A 308 29.47 4.82 -3.65
CA ALA A 308 29.04 5.78 -4.66
C ALA A 308 27.94 6.74 -4.14
N LEU A 309 27.57 6.62 -2.85
CA LEU A 309 26.61 7.51 -2.20
C LEU A 309 27.19 8.93 -2.15
N ALA A 310 26.60 9.81 -2.92
CA ALA A 310 27.01 11.20 -3.09
C ALA A 310 26.01 12.20 -2.47
N GLY A 311 24.91 11.73 -1.89
CA GLY A 311 23.89 12.63 -1.36
C GLY A 311 22.73 12.03 -0.61
N THR A 312 21.75 12.90 -0.35
CA THR A 312 20.41 12.56 0.16
C THR A 312 19.33 13.14 -0.76
N ALA A 313 18.18 12.47 -0.88
CA ALA A 313 17.07 12.90 -1.72
C ALA A 313 15.72 12.78 -0.97
N TYR A 314 15.15 13.89 -0.52
CA TYR A 314 13.84 13.91 0.12
C TYR A 314 12.75 14.20 -0.91
N MET A 315 12.00 13.16 -1.30
CA MET A 315 11.12 13.21 -2.48
C MET A 315 9.69 12.76 -2.15
N PRO A 316 8.99 13.38 -1.19
CA PRO A 316 7.58 13.07 -0.98
C PRO A 316 6.77 13.49 -2.22
N GLU A 317 5.75 12.71 -2.59
CA GLU A 317 4.81 13.12 -3.64
C GLU A 317 3.98 14.34 -3.23
N ALA A 318 3.89 14.65 -1.93
CA ALA A 318 3.43 15.96 -1.47
C ALA A 318 4.18 16.42 -0.21
N THR A 319 4.55 17.70 -0.19
CA THR A 319 5.13 18.39 0.97
C THR A 319 4.04 18.95 1.90
N ASP A 320 4.40 19.81 2.86
CA ASP A 320 3.51 20.36 3.90
C ASP A 320 2.84 19.32 4.83
N ARG A 321 3.49 18.17 4.94
CA ARG A 321 3.08 17.04 5.78
C ARG A 321 4.29 16.51 6.56
N ASP A 322 4.02 15.96 7.74
CA ASP A 322 4.99 15.25 8.57
C ASP A 322 6.33 15.99 8.79
N PRO A 323 6.32 17.18 9.43
CA PRO A 323 7.52 18.01 9.57
C PRO A 323 8.68 17.30 10.30
N ALA A 324 8.41 16.36 11.21
CA ALA A 324 9.47 15.61 11.88
C ALA A 324 10.16 14.59 10.96
N ALA A 325 9.46 14.09 9.92
CA ALA A 325 10.08 13.23 8.91
C ALA A 325 11.12 14.01 8.11
N PHE A 326 10.76 15.21 7.66
CA PHE A 326 11.65 16.09 6.91
C PHE A 326 12.85 16.54 7.75
N GLU A 327 12.61 17.03 8.97
CA GLU A 327 13.68 17.45 9.89
C GLU A 327 14.69 16.32 10.08
N LEU A 328 14.24 15.13 10.52
CA LEU A 328 15.11 13.99 10.77
C LEU A 328 15.87 13.53 9.53
N PHE A 329 15.21 13.48 8.37
CA PHE A 329 15.86 13.05 7.13
C PHE A 329 16.94 14.04 6.68
N SER A 330 16.66 15.35 6.78
CA SER A 330 17.62 16.38 6.39
C SER A 330 18.88 16.40 7.27
N GLU A 331 18.75 16.03 8.55
CA GLU A 331 19.89 15.93 9.48
C GLU A 331 20.87 14.79 9.12
N LEU A 332 20.46 13.78 8.36
CA LEU A 332 21.31 12.63 8.01
C LEU A 332 22.60 13.08 7.33
N ALA A 333 22.50 14.01 6.38
CA ALA A 333 23.66 14.51 5.63
C ALA A 333 24.67 15.24 6.53
N TRP A 334 24.24 15.75 7.69
CA TRP A 334 25.04 16.55 8.61
C TRP A 334 25.55 15.75 9.83
N THR A 335 25.09 14.51 9.99
CA THR A 335 25.35 13.71 11.18
C THR A 335 26.45 12.67 10.93
N PRO A 336 27.50 12.58 11.75
CA PRO A 336 28.61 11.67 11.49
C PRO A 336 28.32 10.20 11.80
N ALA A 337 27.32 9.90 12.64
CA ALA A 337 27.00 8.55 13.07
C ALA A 337 25.49 8.39 13.28
N LYS A 338 25.02 7.15 13.46
CA LYS A 338 23.61 6.83 13.71
C LYS A 338 23.02 7.71 14.82
N ILE A 339 21.82 8.22 14.56
CA ILE A 339 21.06 9.07 15.47
C ILE A 339 20.42 8.20 16.56
N ASP A 340 20.53 8.60 17.83
CA ASP A 340 19.67 8.07 18.89
C ASP A 340 18.26 8.62 18.69
N ARG A 341 17.43 7.85 17.97
CA ARG A 341 16.08 8.30 17.61
C ARG A 341 15.19 8.54 18.82
N ALA A 342 15.32 7.73 19.87
CA ALA A 342 14.50 7.91 21.07
C ALA A 342 14.82 9.25 21.76
N ALA A 343 16.11 9.58 21.86
CA ALA A 343 16.55 10.88 22.35
C ALA A 343 16.13 12.02 21.41
N TRP A 344 16.31 11.85 20.09
CA TRP A 344 15.98 12.85 19.07
C TRP A 344 14.51 13.26 19.13
N PHE A 345 13.58 12.29 19.08
CA PHE A 345 12.14 12.56 19.16
C PHE A 345 11.74 13.20 20.49
N THR A 346 12.40 12.83 21.59
CA THR A 346 12.18 13.46 22.90
C THR A 346 12.61 14.93 22.88
N SER A 347 13.79 15.25 22.31
CA SER A 347 14.26 16.64 22.21
C SER A 347 13.54 17.48 21.16
N TYR A 348 13.04 16.84 20.10
CA TYR A 348 12.28 17.50 19.04
C TYR A 348 11.01 18.15 19.60
N ALA A 349 10.36 17.50 20.57
CA ALA A 349 9.23 18.07 21.29
C ALA A 349 9.55 19.43 21.95
N ASP A 350 10.71 19.52 22.61
CA ASP A 350 11.13 20.74 23.31
C ASP A 350 11.35 21.90 22.34
N TYR A 351 12.08 21.64 21.25
CA TYR A 351 12.36 22.61 20.20
C TYR A 351 11.06 23.05 19.51
N ARG A 352 10.23 22.09 19.11
CA ARG A 352 9.00 22.33 18.33
C ARG A 352 7.96 23.14 19.08
N TYR A 353 7.85 22.97 20.40
CA TYR A 353 6.89 23.71 21.22
C TYR A 353 7.51 24.88 22.01
N GLY A 354 8.82 25.06 21.94
CA GLY A 354 9.55 26.17 22.55
C GLY A 354 9.78 26.02 24.06
N GLY A 355 9.63 24.81 24.61
CA GLY A 355 9.79 24.56 26.05
C GLY A 355 9.73 23.08 26.42
N ARG A 356 10.34 22.73 27.55
CA ARG A 356 10.30 21.36 28.09
C ARG A 356 8.95 21.08 28.72
N ASP A 357 8.35 19.97 28.34
CA ASP A 357 7.09 19.47 28.89
C ASP A 357 7.05 17.94 28.83
N ASP A 358 6.77 17.29 29.95
CA ASP A 358 6.83 15.83 30.04
C ASP A 358 5.72 15.14 29.23
N ALA A 359 4.56 15.79 29.07
CA ALA A 359 3.46 15.26 28.27
C ALA A 359 3.76 15.38 26.77
N ALA A 360 4.35 16.49 26.33
CA ALA A 360 4.86 16.67 24.97
C ALA A 360 5.91 15.59 24.62
N ARG A 361 6.91 15.41 25.49
CA ARG A 361 7.94 14.38 25.34
C ARG A 361 7.33 12.97 25.33
N GLY A 362 6.35 12.72 26.18
CA GLY A 362 5.59 11.47 26.20
C GLY A 362 4.85 11.20 24.89
N ALA A 363 4.25 12.23 24.29
CA ALA A 363 3.57 12.13 23.01
C ALA A 363 4.54 11.78 21.87
N TRP A 364 5.66 12.49 21.77
CA TRP A 364 6.66 12.24 20.75
C TRP A 364 7.37 10.90 20.92
N ARG A 365 7.51 10.39 22.16
CA ARG A 365 7.95 9.02 22.40
C ARG A 365 6.94 7.99 21.86
N ALA A 366 5.64 8.22 22.04
CA ALA A 366 4.61 7.36 21.46
C ALA A 366 4.65 7.37 19.92
N LEU A 367 4.83 8.54 19.29
CA LEU A 367 5.01 8.65 17.84
C LEU A 367 6.27 7.94 17.34
N HIS A 368 7.38 8.05 18.08
CA HIS A 368 8.62 7.32 17.81
C HIS A 368 8.42 5.80 17.84
N GLU A 369 7.66 5.28 18.80
CA GLU A 369 7.40 3.83 18.97
C GLU A 369 6.35 3.29 17.98
N THR A 370 5.64 4.17 17.28
CA THR A 370 4.54 3.82 16.36
C THR A 370 4.78 4.35 14.95
N ALA A 371 4.25 5.54 14.63
CA ALA A 371 4.25 6.12 13.29
C ALA A 371 5.65 6.24 12.67
N TYR A 372 6.67 6.61 13.44
CA TYR A 372 8.06 6.72 12.98
C TYR A 372 8.87 5.41 13.07
N GLN A 373 8.16 4.29 13.26
CA GLN A 373 8.67 2.91 13.21
C GLN A 373 7.69 1.96 12.51
N HIS A 374 6.91 2.47 11.57
CA HIS A 374 5.90 1.66 10.91
C HIS A 374 6.52 0.52 10.09
N ARG A 375 5.82 -0.61 10.03
CA ARG A 375 6.27 -1.88 9.42
C ARG A 375 5.45 -2.24 8.19
N ALA A 376 5.15 -1.23 7.37
CA ALA A 376 4.44 -1.46 6.13
C ALA A 376 5.26 -2.41 5.23
N VAL A 377 4.62 -3.45 4.70
CA VAL A 377 5.28 -4.45 3.85
C VAL A 377 5.57 -3.84 2.48
N GLU A 378 6.85 -3.78 2.10
CA GLU A 378 7.32 -3.29 0.79
C GLU A 378 6.74 -1.90 0.43
N ARG A 379 6.62 -1.01 1.43
CA ARG A 379 6.06 0.35 1.34
C ARG A 379 6.86 1.32 2.22
N SER A 380 7.05 2.54 1.74
CA SER A 380 7.73 3.62 2.48
C SER A 380 6.75 4.50 3.25
N ASP A 381 5.48 4.52 2.84
CA ASP A 381 4.39 5.25 3.47
C ASP A 381 3.57 4.37 4.44
N PRO A 382 2.93 4.98 5.45
CA PRO A 382 2.03 4.26 6.35
C PRO A 382 0.63 4.06 5.76
N HIS A 383 -0.22 3.35 6.50
CA HIS A 383 -1.59 3.03 6.09
C HIS A 383 -2.48 4.28 6.01
N ASP A 384 -3.41 4.27 5.06
CA ASP A 384 -4.44 5.30 4.90
C ASP A 384 -5.70 5.01 5.73
N SER A 385 -6.61 5.99 5.72
CA SER A 385 -7.91 5.94 6.41
C SER A 385 -8.98 5.25 5.56
N LEU A 386 -9.69 4.28 6.14
CA LEU A 386 -10.82 3.65 5.44
C LEU A 386 -12.06 4.55 5.42
N PHE A 387 -12.08 5.67 6.14
CA PHE A 387 -13.12 6.68 5.92
C PHE A 387 -13.03 7.30 4.53
N CYS A 388 -11.83 7.40 3.95
CA CYS A 388 -11.62 7.89 2.58
C CYS A 388 -11.87 6.80 1.52
N ALA A 389 -11.92 5.52 1.88
CA ALA A 389 -12.13 4.45 0.93
C ALA A 389 -13.49 4.57 0.23
N ARG A 390 -13.55 4.12 -1.02
CA ARG A 390 -14.82 3.83 -1.67
C ARG A 390 -15.54 2.74 -0.85
N PRO A 391 -16.79 2.94 -0.43
CA PRO A 391 -17.41 2.06 0.55
C PRO A 391 -17.58 0.62 0.07
N ASP A 392 -17.00 -0.30 0.84
CA ASP A 392 -17.18 -1.75 0.74
C ASP A 392 -16.87 -2.36 2.12
N LEU A 393 -17.63 -3.36 2.57
CA LEU A 393 -17.35 -4.04 3.85
C LEU A 393 -16.03 -4.83 3.84
N ALA A 394 -15.47 -5.11 2.66
CA ALA A 394 -14.21 -5.77 2.44
C ALA A 394 -13.04 -4.81 2.16
N ALA A 395 -13.27 -3.49 2.14
CA ALA A 395 -12.20 -2.51 1.93
C ALA A 395 -11.11 -2.66 3.00
N ASP A 396 -9.85 -2.69 2.57
CA ASP A 396 -8.67 -2.77 3.45
C ASP A 396 -7.64 -1.66 3.17
N ARG A 397 -7.95 -0.78 2.22
CA ARG A 397 -7.21 0.43 1.83
C ARG A 397 -8.16 1.40 1.15
N ALA A 398 -7.84 2.69 1.13
CA ALA A 398 -8.57 3.67 0.32
C ALA A 398 -7.94 3.78 -1.08
N ALA A 399 -6.64 4.04 -1.15
CA ALA A 399 -5.90 4.06 -2.40
C ALA A 399 -5.41 2.66 -2.79
N ALA A 400 -5.45 2.33 -4.08
CA ALA A 400 -5.04 1.01 -4.58
C ALA A 400 -3.60 0.61 -4.20
N TYR A 401 -2.70 1.58 -4.02
CA TYR A 401 -1.29 1.34 -3.71
C TYR A 401 -0.92 1.53 -2.22
N ALA A 402 -1.88 1.87 -1.36
CA ALA A 402 -1.65 2.04 0.08
C ALA A 402 -1.50 0.68 0.81
N PRO A 403 -0.85 0.67 2.00
CA PRO A 403 -0.80 -0.51 2.86
C PRO A 403 -2.20 -1.05 3.22
N ARG A 404 -2.37 -2.37 3.12
CA ARG A 404 -3.65 -3.08 3.40
C ARG A 404 -3.94 -3.27 4.90
N ALA A 405 -2.92 -3.16 5.74
CA ALA A 405 -3.01 -3.44 7.17
C ALA A 405 -2.51 -2.25 7.99
N LEU A 406 -2.90 -2.19 9.26
CA LEU A 406 -2.30 -1.28 10.24
C LEU A 406 -0.79 -1.56 10.30
N THR A 407 0.01 -0.50 10.23
CA THR A 407 1.47 -0.58 10.11
C THR A 407 2.18 -0.36 11.46
N TYR A 408 1.41 -0.06 12.51
CA TYR A 408 1.83 0.12 13.91
C TYR A 408 0.61 -0.08 14.83
N ASP A 409 0.82 -0.25 16.15
CA ASP A 409 -0.28 -0.46 17.11
C ASP A 409 -1.06 0.86 17.35
N PRO A 410 -2.33 0.97 16.92
CA PRO A 410 -3.13 2.17 17.14
C PRO A 410 -3.43 2.44 18.61
N ALA A 411 -3.50 1.40 19.45
CA ALA A 411 -3.72 1.58 20.89
C ALA A 411 -2.47 2.18 21.56
N ARG A 412 -1.26 1.90 21.05
CA ARG A 412 -0.07 2.61 21.53
C ARG A 412 -0.03 4.05 21.03
N PHE A 413 -0.48 4.29 19.79
CA PHE A 413 -0.54 5.63 19.18
C PHE A 413 -1.44 6.59 19.96
N ASP A 414 -2.53 6.12 20.54
CA ASP A 414 -3.43 6.94 21.39
C ASP A 414 -2.72 7.71 22.52
N ALA A 415 -1.60 7.21 23.01
CA ALA A 415 -0.80 7.93 24.00
C ALA A 415 -0.19 9.23 23.45
N ALA A 416 0.00 9.35 22.13
CA ALA A 416 0.37 10.60 21.49
C ALA A 416 -0.74 11.64 21.65
N LEU A 417 -2.00 11.25 21.41
CA LEU A 417 -3.15 12.15 21.59
C LEU A 417 -3.28 12.58 23.05
N ALA A 418 -3.21 11.61 23.98
CA ALA A 418 -3.26 11.89 25.41
C ALA A 418 -2.12 12.82 25.86
N GLY A 419 -0.90 12.60 25.39
CA GLY A 419 0.26 13.43 25.70
C GLY A 419 0.13 14.86 25.15
N LEU A 420 -0.33 15.03 23.92
CA LEU A 420 -0.55 16.37 23.33
C LEU A 420 -1.65 17.15 24.05
N LEU A 421 -2.73 16.49 24.48
CA LEU A 421 -3.75 17.12 25.33
C LEU A 421 -3.20 17.45 26.74
N GLY A 422 -2.21 16.71 27.22
CA GLY A 422 -1.56 16.93 28.51
C GLY A 422 -0.55 18.09 28.56
N VAL A 423 -0.09 18.59 27.40
CA VAL A 423 0.89 19.69 27.31
C VAL A 423 0.43 20.91 28.12
N ALA A 424 1.30 21.57 28.86
CA ALA A 424 0.94 22.74 29.66
C ALA A 424 0.33 23.88 28.80
N GLY A 425 -0.71 24.54 29.31
CA GLY A 425 -1.47 25.58 28.59
C GLY A 425 -0.61 26.68 27.95
N GLY A 426 0.48 27.08 28.60
CA GLY A 426 1.41 28.11 28.10
C GLY A 426 2.16 27.72 26.81
N LEU A 427 2.28 26.43 26.49
CA LEU A 427 2.96 25.93 25.29
C LEU A 427 1.99 25.63 24.13
N ARG A 428 0.67 25.73 24.36
CA ARG A 428 -0.36 25.38 23.37
C ARG A 428 -0.63 26.45 22.30
N GLY A 429 -0.03 27.64 22.46
CA GLY A 429 -0.30 28.79 21.58
C GLY A 429 0.36 28.71 20.19
N SER A 430 1.35 27.84 20.01
CA SER A 430 2.09 27.77 18.75
C SER A 430 1.26 27.15 17.62
N ALA A 431 1.58 27.51 16.37
CA ALA A 431 0.99 26.84 15.19
C ALA A 431 1.43 25.38 15.11
N ALA A 432 2.68 25.07 15.47
CA ALA A 432 3.22 23.71 15.48
C ALA A 432 2.45 22.77 16.42
N TYR A 433 2.16 23.21 17.66
CA TYR A 433 1.35 22.43 18.60
C TYR A 433 -0.06 22.16 18.05
N ARG A 434 -0.72 23.20 17.52
CA ARG A 434 -2.08 23.07 16.98
C ARG A 434 -2.11 22.15 15.76
N TYR A 435 -1.11 22.22 14.89
CA TYR A 435 -0.97 21.29 13.76
C TYR A 435 -0.90 19.84 14.26
N ASP A 436 0.05 19.54 15.16
CA ASP A 436 0.28 18.17 15.64
C ASP A 436 -0.92 17.62 16.39
N LEU A 437 -1.58 18.45 17.19
CA LEU A 437 -2.76 18.03 17.93
C LEU A 437 -3.89 17.63 16.97
N VAL A 438 -4.12 18.39 15.91
CA VAL A 438 -5.14 18.07 14.90
C VAL A 438 -4.73 16.84 14.09
N ASP A 439 -3.43 16.68 13.79
CA ASP A 439 -2.88 15.53 13.07
C ASP A 439 -3.06 14.23 13.82
N VAL A 440 -2.61 14.21 15.07
CA VAL A 440 -2.72 13.05 15.93
C VAL A 440 -4.18 12.74 16.27
N ALA A 441 -5.02 13.75 16.48
CA ALA A 441 -6.45 13.54 16.75
C ALA A 441 -7.19 12.94 15.55
N ARG A 442 -6.95 13.42 14.33
CA ARG A 442 -7.57 12.82 13.14
C ARG A 442 -7.07 11.40 12.90
N GLN A 443 -5.76 11.17 13.06
CA GLN A 443 -5.18 9.86 12.85
C GLN A 443 -5.76 8.83 13.84
N ALA A 444 -5.98 9.24 15.11
CA ALA A 444 -6.63 8.39 16.11
C ALA A 444 -8.09 8.04 15.73
N LEU A 445 -8.81 8.91 15.04
CA LEU A 445 -10.13 8.60 14.45
C LEU A 445 -9.98 7.65 13.25
N ALA A 446 -9.04 7.92 12.35
CA ALA A 446 -8.76 7.09 11.17
C ALA A 446 -8.43 5.63 11.54
N HIS A 447 -7.70 5.40 12.63
CA HIS A 447 -7.45 4.04 13.13
C HIS A 447 -8.74 3.26 13.45
N ARG A 448 -9.80 3.95 13.87
CA ARG A 448 -11.08 3.32 14.20
C ARG A 448 -11.82 2.82 12.97
N SER A 449 -11.59 3.42 11.80
CA SER A 449 -12.14 2.89 10.56
C SER A 449 -11.63 1.47 10.29
N ARG A 450 -10.35 1.19 10.61
CA ARG A 450 -9.74 -0.15 10.46
C ARG A 450 -10.16 -1.13 11.55
N GLN A 451 -10.59 -0.64 12.72
CA GLN A 451 -11.10 -1.47 13.81
C GLN A 451 -12.57 -1.86 13.63
N TYR A 452 -13.42 -0.93 13.15
CA TYR A 452 -14.86 -1.14 13.08
C TYR A 452 -15.35 -1.75 11.77
N LEU A 453 -14.66 -1.53 10.64
CA LEU A 453 -15.12 -2.09 9.36
C LEU A 453 -15.18 -3.63 9.35
N PRO A 454 -14.20 -4.38 9.91
CA PRO A 454 -14.32 -5.84 10.05
C PRO A 454 -15.48 -6.27 10.94
N GLN A 455 -15.83 -5.46 11.95
CA GLN A 455 -16.96 -5.72 12.83
C GLN A 455 -18.30 -5.47 12.14
N LEU A 456 -18.42 -4.39 11.35
CA LEU A 456 -19.57 -4.14 10.47
C LEU A 456 -19.78 -5.31 9.51
N ARG A 457 -18.71 -5.77 8.85
CA ARG A 457 -18.74 -6.94 7.97
C ARG A 457 -19.23 -8.18 8.69
N SER A 458 -18.78 -8.39 9.93
CA SER A 458 -19.15 -9.56 10.72
C SER A 458 -20.61 -9.51 11.18
N ALA A 459 -21.10 -8.35 11.63
CA ALA A 459 -22.51 -8.14 11.97
C ALA A 459 -23.41 -8.38 10.74
N TYR A 460 -23.05 -7.82 9.59
CA TYR A 460 -23.78 -8.02 8.33
C TYR A 460 -23.84 -9.51 7.93
N ARG A 461 -22.71 -10.22 7.94
CA ARG A 461 -22.65 -11.66 7.62
C ARG A 461 -23.52 -12.52 8.54
N ARG A 462 -23.60 -12.17 9.83
CA ARG A 462 -24.43 -12.87 10.82
C ARG A 462 -25.90 -12.43 10.80
N LYS A 463 -26.28 -11.48 9.93
CA LYS A 463 -27.61 -10.86 9.90
C LYS A 463 -27.99 -10.22 11.25
N ASP A 464 -26.99 -9.71 11.97
CA ASP A 464 -27.14 -9.05 13.26
C ASP A 464 -27.45 -7.57 13.04
N LEU A 465 -28.72 -7.28 12.78
CA LEU A 465 -29.19 -5.95 12.40
C LEU A 465 -28.95 -4.90 13.50
N GLU A 466 -29.10 -5.29 14.77
CA GLU A 466 -28.92 -4.38 15.91
C GLU A 466 -27.46 -3.94 16.04
N THR A 467 -26.52 -4.89 16.05
CA THR A 467 -25.09 -4.58 16.10
C THR A 467 -24.64 -3.82 14.85
N PHE A 468 -25.18 -4.18 13.67
CA PHE A 468 -24.88 -3.46 12.43
C PHE A 468 -25.29 -1.99 12.51
N ARG A 469 -26.52 -1.69 12.96
CA ARG A 469 -27.02 -0.32 13.17
C ARG A 469 -26.18 0.48 14.14
N ALA A 470 -25.83 -0.13 15.27
CA ALA A 470 -25.00 0.53 16.29
C ALA A 470 -23.62 0.90 15.74
N LEU A 471 -22.96 -0.03 15.05
CA LEU A 471 -21.66 0.21 14.42
C LEU A 471 -21.74 1.22 13.26
N ALA A 472 -22.79 1.18 12.44
CA ALA A 472 -22.98 2.12 11.34
C ALA A 472 -23.19 3.55 11.85
N THR A 473 -23.99 3.71 12.91
CA THR A 473 -24.19 5.00 13.59
C THR A 473 -22.89 5.53 14.17
N LEU A 474 -22.10 4.66 14.83
CA LEU A 474 -20.80 5.03 15.37
C LEU A 474 -19.82 5.43 14.26
N TRP A 475 -19.75 4.67 13.17
CA TRP A 475 -18.91 4.97 12.00
C TRP A 475 -19.18 6.38 11.48
N LEU A 476 -20.43 6.71 11.20
CA LEU A 476 -20.84 8.01 10.67
C LEU A 476 -20.62 9.15 11.67
N ARG A 477 -20.80 8.88 12.98
CA ARG A 477 -20.46 9.85 14.04
C ARG A 477 -18.96 10.19 14.05
N LEU A 478 -18.09 9.19 13.89
CA LEU A 478 -16.65 9.40 13.88
C LEU A 478 -16.17 10.12 12.62
N MET A 479 -16.80 9.85 11.47
CA MET A 479 -16.53 10.62 10.24
C MET A 479 -16.89 12.10 10.38
N ARG A 480 -18.04 12.43 10.98
CA ARG A 480 -18.40 13.83 11.28
C ARG A 480 -17.40 14.47 12.22
N LEU A 481 -16.97 13.76 13.25
CA LEU A 481 -15.97 14.25 14.19
C LEU A 481 -14.58 14.44 13.54
N SER A 482 -14.25 13.64 12.50
CA SER A 482 -13.06 13.82 11.68
C SER A 482 -13.11 15.12 10.86
N ASP A 483 -14.26 15.42 10.23
CA ASP A 483 -14.48 16.71 9.57
C ASP A 483 -14.36 17.89 10.55
N GLU A 484 -14.95 17.76 11.74
CA GLU A 484 -14.90 18.81 12.76
C GLU A 484 -13.48 19.08 13.28
N VAL A 485 -12.67 18.04 13.55
CA VAL A 485 -11.29 18.23 14.05
C VAL A 485 -10.38 18.78 12.97
N THR A 486 -10.48 18.28 11.74
CA THR A 486 -9.72 18.81 10.59
C THR A 486 -10.07 20.28 10.31
N GLY A 487 -11.30 20.70 10.63
CA GLY A 487 -11.75 22.10 10.55
C GLY A 487 -11.06 23.09 11.48
N THR A 488 -10.19 22.63 12.39
CA THR A 488 -9.56 23.47 13.41
C THR A 488 -8.13 23.93 13.07
N HIS A 489 -7.61 23.58 11.89
CA HIS A 489 -6.30 24.03 11.43
C HIS A 489 -6.23 24.19 9.90
N GLY A 490 -5.56 25.25 9.42
CA GLY A 490 -5.58 25.64 8.00
C GLY A 490 -5.06 24.58 7.02
N ALA A 491 -4.07 23.78 7.43
CA ALA A 491 -3.49 22.70 6.62
C ALA A 491 -4.47 21.55 6.29
N PHE A 492 -5.63 21.51 6.95
CA PHE A 492 -6.62 20.44 6.80
C PHE A 492 -7.98 20.95 6.31
N LEU A 493 -7.99 22.08 5.60
CA LEU A 493 -9.20 22.66 5.01
C LEU A 493 -9.19 22.43 3.49
N LEU A 494 -10.34 22.02 2.93
CA LEU A 494 -10.52 21.97 1.48
C LEU A 494 -10.62 23.38 0.85
N GLY A 495 -11.06 24.38 1.62
CA GLY A 495 -11.33 25.73 1.13
C GLY A 495 -10.13 26.42 0.48
N PRO A 496 -8.97 26.52 1.15
CA PRO A 496 -7.76 27.08 0.55
C PRO A 496 -7.38 26.40 -0.78
N TRP A 497 -7.39 25.06 -0.84
CA TRP A 497 -7.08 24.29 -2.05
C TRP A 497 -7.96 24.68 -3.25
N VAL A 498 -9.28 24.68 -3.05
CA VAL A 498 -10.25 25.05 -4.11
C VAL A 498 -10.15 26.54 -4.45
N ASN A 499 -9.94 27.39 -3.46
CA ASN A 499 -9.84 28.83 -3.65
C ASN A 499 -8.58 29.21 -4.44
N ASP A 500 -7.44 28.59 -4.17
CA ASP A 500 -6.20 28.86 -4.89
C ASP A 500 -6.32 28.46 -6.37
N ALA A 501 -6.96 27.32 -6.65
CA ALA A 501 -7.30 26.90 -8.01
C ALA A 501 -8.13 27.95 -8.77
N ARG A 502 -9.14 28.52 -8.09
CA ARG A 502 -9.98 29.58 -8.66
C ARG A 502 -9.19 30.87 -8.87
N LEU A 503 -8.35 31.27 -7.92
CA LEU A 503 -7.61 32.54 -7.99
C LEU A 503 -6.52 32.54 -9.05
N MET A 504 -5.96 31.37 -9.39
CA MET A 504 -4.97 31.25 -10.46
C MET A 504 -5.54 31.51 -11.86
N ALA A 505 -6.82 31.17 -12.08
CA ALA A 505 -7.48 31.30 -13.38
C ALA A 505 -7.58 32.76 -13.87
N THR A 506 -7.45 32.97 -15.18
CA THR A 506 -7.51 34.29 -15.83
C THR A 506 -8.87 34.62 -16.42
N ASN A 507 -9.75 33.62 -16.56
CA ASN A 507 -11.12 33.74 -17.06
C ASN A 507 -12.03 32.68 -16.41
N ASP A 508 -13.34 32.77 -16.67
CA ASP A 508 -14.34 31.93 -15.99
C ASP A 508 -14.30 30.46 -16.43
N THR A 509 -13.94 30.17 -17.68
CA THR A 509 -13.76 28.79 -18.16
C THR A 509 -12.60 28.11 -17.43
N GLU A 510 -11.44 28.76 -17.36
CA GLU A 510 -10.30 28.27 -16.57
C GLU A 510 -10.68 28.14 -15.09
N ARG A 511 -11.46 29.08 -14.54
CA ARG A 511 -11.84 29.07 -13.12
C ARG A 511 -12.67 27.83 -12.77
N ALA A 512 -13.66 27.52 -13.61
CA ALA A 512 -14.48 26.32 -13.45
C ALA A 512 -13.64 25.05 -13.61
N GLU A 513 -12.74 25.02 -14.60
CA GLU A 513 -11.93 23.84 -14.90
C GLU A 513 -10.82 23.58 -13.87
N PHE A 514 -10.22 24.62 -13.31
CA PHE A 514 -9.22 24.50 -12.25
C PHE A 514 -9.86 24.07 -10.94
N GLU A 515 -11.04 24.58 -10.59
CA GLU A 515 -11.79 24.04 -9.45
C GLU A 515 -12.12 22.55 -9.66
N ARG A 516 -12.58 22.18 -10.87
CA ARG A 516 -12.89 20.79 -11.20
C ARG A 516 -11.68 19.89 -11.08
N THR A 517 -10.57 20.24 -11.73
CA THR A 517 -9.34 19.44 -11.71
C THR A 517 -8.69 19.39 -10.32
N ALA A 518 -8.80 20.45 -9.52
CA ALA A 518 -8.39 20.45 -8.12
C ALA A 518 -9.15 19.41 -7.30
N LYS A 519 -10.48 19.32 -7.48
CA LYS A 519 -11.34 18.33 -6.81
C LYS A 519 -11.10 16.92 -7.33
N VAL A 520 -10.98 16.76 -8.65
CA VAL A 520 -10.69 15.48 -9.29
C VAL A 520 -9.40 14.88 -8.74
N LEU A 521 -8.32 15.65 -8.67
CA LEU A 521 -7.01 15.13 -8.27
C LEU A 521 -7.01 14.45 -6.88
N VAL A 522 -7.79 15.00 -5.95
CA VAL A 522 -7.90 14.49 -4.57
C VAL A 522 -9.05 13.50 -4.36
N THR A 523 -9.74 13.09 -5.43
CA THR A 523 -10.88 12.16 -5.39
C THR A 523 -10.78 11.08 -6.48
N VAL A 524 -11.44 11.26 -7.63
CA VAL A 524 -11.54 10.27 -8.73
C VAL A 524 -10.33 10.27 -9.66
N TRP A 525 -9.42 11.23 -9.50
CA TRP A 525 -8.16 11.46 -10.22
C TRP A 525 -8.26 11.73 -11.73
N GLY A 526 -9.24 11.15 -12.43
CA GLY A 526 -9.48 11.39 -13.84
C GLY A 526 -10.89 10.97 -14.27
N GLY A 527 -11.03 10.58 -15.54
CA GLY A 527 -12.28 9.99 -16.04
C GLY A 527 -12.49 8.56 -15.51
N ARG A 528 -13.62 7.94 -15.87
CA ARG A 528 -13.99 6.59 -15.39
C ARG A 528 -12.90 5.55 -15.63
N ALA A 529 -12.30 5.54 -16.82
CA ALA A 529 -11.23 4.60 -17.18
C ALA A 529 -10.01 4.74 -16.25
N THR A 530 -9.74 5.95 -15.75
CA THR A 530 -8.67 6.22 -14.81
C THR A 530 -9.05 5.89 -13.37
N SER A 531 -10.23 6.32 -12.95
CA SER A 531 -10.73 6.10 -11.59
C SER A 531 -10.90 4.61 -11.30
N ASP A 532 -11.61 3.89 -12.17
CA ASP A 532 -12.05 2.51 -11.92
C ASP A 532 -11.00 1.50 -12.40
N THR A 533 -10.86 1.30 -13.72
CA THR A 533 -9.94 0.30 -14.29
C THR A 533 -8.47 0.70 -14.17
N GLY A 534 -8.21 2.01 -14.11
CA GLY A 534 -6.88 2.58 -13.90
C GLY A 534 -6.47 2.62 -12.44
N ASN A 535 -7.29 2.21 -11.47
CA ASN A 535 -6.88 2.16 -10.06
C ASN A 535 -6.38 3.48 -9.45
N LEU A 536 -6.76 4.65 -10.00
CA LEU A 536 -6.37 5.96 -9.44
C LEU A 536 -7.44 6.63 -8.57
N HIS A 537 -8.62 6.02 -8.41
CA HIS A 537 -9.57 6.48 -7.40
C HIS A 537 -8.92 6.56 -6.01
N GLU A 538 -9.18 7.64 -5.29
CA GLU A 538 -8.63 7.93 -3.96
C GLU A 538 -7.11 7.94 -3.87
N TYR A 539 -6.36 7.95 -4.98
CA TYR A 539 -4.90 7.96 -4.92
C TYR A 539 -4.38 9.17 -4.13
N GLY A 540 -4.97 10.34 -4.40
CA GLY A 540 -4.67 11.62 -3.76
C GLY A 540 -5.57 11.99 -2.59
N ASN A 541 -6.24 11.02 -1.94
CA ASN A 541 -7.25 11.27 -0.91
C ASN A 541 -6.75 12.17 0.23
N ARG A 542 -7.65 12.96 0.84
CA ARG A 542 -7.34 13.87 1.96
C ARG A 542 -8.35 13.72 3.08
N GLU A 543 -7.86 13.80 4.32
CA GLU A 543 -8.75 14.03 5.48
C GLU A 543 -8.86 15.54 5.71
N TRP A 544 -9.65 16.19 4.86
CA TRP A 544 -9.87 17.64 4.91
C TRP A 544 -11.30 17.97 5.28
N GLN A 545 -11.46 19.03 6.07
CA GLN A 545 -12.76 19.62 6.37
C GLN A 545 -13.43 20.06 5.06
N GLY A 546 -14.70 19.70 4.90
CA GLY A 546 -15.46 19.86 3.68
C GLY A 546 -15.38 18.61 2.78
N LEU A 547 -14.18 18.07 2.53
CA LEU A 547 -14.04 16.84 1.75
C LEU A 547 -14.59 15.61 2.53
N MET A 548 -14.31 15.55 3.83
CA MET A 548 -14.86 14.52 4.72
C MET A 548 -16.40 14.60 4.77
N ALA A 549 -16.95 15.79 5.00
CA ALA A 549 -18.40 15.99 5.10
C ALA A 549 -19.17 15.83 3.79
N ASP A 550 -18.66 16.34 2.67
CA ASP A 550 -19.43 16.47 1.43
C ASP A 550 -19.11 15.39 0.39
N PHE A 551 -17.99 14.67 0.52
CA PHE A 551 -17.60 13.62 -0.43
C PHE A 551 -17.50 12.25 0.23
N HIS A 552 -16.72 12.10 1.30
CA HIS A 552 -16.52 10.79 1.92
C HIS A 552 -17.73 10.30 2.73
N LEU A 553 -18.28 11.16 3.60
CA LEU A 553 -19.42 10.82 4.47
C LEU A 553 -20.68 10.39 3.69
N PRO A 554 -21.13 11.11 2.64
CA PRO A 554 -22.33 10.72 1.90
C PRO A 554 -22.21 9.37 1.21
N ARG A 555 -21.00 8.98 0.77
CA ARG A 555 -20.77 7.65 0.19
C ARG A 555 -20.97 6.55 1.23
N TRP A 556 -20.34 6.68 2.39
CA TRP A 556 -20.47 5.70 3.47
C TRP A 556 -21.90 5.62 4.00
N GLN A 557 -22.58 6.76 4.15
CA GLN A 557 -24.00 6.80 4.52
C GLN A 557 -24.85 5.99 3.52
N LYS A 558 -24.73 6.28 2.22
CA LYS A 558 -25.45 5.56 1.16
C LYS A 558 -25.23 4.06 1.22
N TRP A 559 -23.99 3.62 1.43
CA TRP A 559 -23.66 2.20 1.48
C TRP A 559 -24.21 1.52 2.73
N LEU A 560 -24.04 2.13 3.90
CA LEU A 560 -24.53 1.58 5.17
C LEU A 560 -26.06 1.50 5.18
N ASP A 561 -26.76 2.50 4.64
CA ASP A 561 -28.23 2.48 4.50
C ASP A 561 -28.67 1.35 3.56
N THR A 562 -27.99 1.21 2.41
CA THR A 562 -28.28 0.13 1.43
C THR A 562 -28.12 -1.27 2.07
N LEU A 563 -27.09 -1.44 2.89
CA LEU A 563 -26.83 -2.69 3.60
C LEU A 563 -27.87 -2.93 4.72
N GLU A 564 -28.23 -1.89 5.47
CA GLU A 564 -29.25 -1.98 6.50
C GLU A 564 -30.61 -2.39 5.91
N ASP A 565 -31.02 -1.77 4.81
CA ASP A 565 -32.27 -2.08 4.11
C ASP A 565 -32.27 -3.52 3.60
N ALA A 566 -31.16 -3.97 3.01
CA ALA A 566 -31.01 -5.35 2.55
C ALA A 566 -31.06 -6.36 3.70
N LEU A 567 -30.45 -6.06 4.84
CA LEU A 567 -30.53 -6.88 6.06
C LEU A 567 -31.96 -6.97 6.58
N ALA A 568 -32.65 -5.83 6.67
CA ALA A 568 -34.02 -5.76 7.17
C ALA A 568 -35.01 -6.50 6.25
N ALA A 569 -34.81 -6.43 4.94
CA ALA A 569 -35.65 -7.10 3.94
C ALA A 569 -35.23 -8.57 3.67
N GLY A 570 -34.05 -9.00 4.12
CA GLY A 570 -33.49 -10.32 3.80
C GLY A 570 -33.09 -10.49 2.33
N THR A 571 -32.74 -9.40 1.64
CA THR A 571 -32.36 -9.36 0.22
C THR A 571 -30.86 -9.15 0.03
N GLN A 572 -30.40 -9.14 -1.23
CA GLN A 572 -29.03 -8.73 -1.56
C GLN A 572 -28.97 -7.20 -1.70
N PRO A 573 -27.86 -6.55 -1.30
CA PRO A 573 -27.70 -5.12 -1.45
C PRO A 573 -27.57 -4.76 -2.93
N VAL A 574 -28.14 -3.62 -3.31
CA VAL A 574 -28.04 -3.11 -4.68
C VAL A 574 -26.61 -2.63 -4.94
N ALA A 575 -26.05 -3.02 -6.09
CA ALA A 575 -24.74 -2.52 -6.50
C ALA A 575 -24.78 -1.00 -6.74
N VAL A 576 -23.75 -0.30 -6.27
CA VAL A 576 -23.62 1.16 -6.42
C VAL A 576 -22.59 1.45 -7.51
N ASP A 577 -22.98 2.19 -8.54
CA ASP A 577 -22.02 2.81 -9.46
C ASP A 577 -21.38 4.03 -8.78
N TRP A 578 -20.27 3.79 -8.11
CA TRP A 578 -19.60 4.81 -7.30
C TRP A 578 -19.10 5.99 -8.12
N PHE A 579 -18.53 5.79 -9.31
CA PHE A 579 -18.06 6.91 -10.14
C PHE A 579 -19.22 7.81 -10.56
N ALA A 580 -20.38 7.26 -10.91
CA ALA A 580 -21.57 8.05 -11.24
C ALA A 580 -22.11 8.86 -10.05
N PHE A 581 -21.84 8.42 -8.81
CA PHE A 581 -22.16 9.16 -7.59
C PHE A 581 -21.11 10.23 -7.26
N GLU A 582 -19.83 9.92 -7.44
CA GLU A 582 -18.67 10.74 -7.05
C GLU A 582 -18.39 11.89 -8.00
N GLU A 583 -18.43 11.63 -9.29
CA GLU A 583 -17.93 12.55 -10.31
C GLU A 583 -18.73 13.87 -10.40
N PRO A 584 -20.07 13.90 -10.23
CA PRO A 584 -20.81 15.15 -10.19
C PRO A 584 -20.33 16.15 -9.13
N TRP A 585 -19.89 15.67 -7.95
CA TRP A 585 -19.37 16.52 -6.88
C TRP A 585 -18.15 17.32 -7.33
N THR A 586 -17.32 16.76 -8.23
CA THR A 586 -16.14 17.44 -8.75
C THR A 586 -16.48 18.68 -9.58
N ARG A 587 -17.70 18.75 -10.14
CA ARG A 587 -18.18 19.91 -10.92
C ARG A 587 -19.05 20.86 -10.11
N GLU A 588 -19.49 20.46 -8.93
CA GLU A 588 -20.35 21.31 -8.10
C GLU A 588 -19.55 22.52 -7.59
N ARG A 589 -20.08 23.72 -7.77
CA ARG A 589 -19.51 24.94 -7.19
C ARG A 589 -20.03 25.10 -5.77
N LYS A 590 -19.13 25.02 -4.78
CA LYS A 590 -19.41 25.27 -3.35
C LYS A 590 -18.29 26.08 -2.71
N ASP A 591 -18.63 27.00 -1.80
CA ASP A 591 -17.64 27.70 -0.98
C ASP A 591 -17.39 26.93 0.31
N TYR A 592 -16.12 26.82 0.67
CA TYR A 592 -15.66 26.18 1.88
C TYR A 592 -14.90 27.20 2.75
N PRO A 593 -14.84 27.00 4.08
CA PRO A 593 -14.09 27.89 4.96
C PRO A 593 -12.62 28.02 4.54
N LEU A 594 -12.13 29.27 4.45
CA LEU A 594 -10.72 29.58 4.16
C LEU A 594 -9.86 29.68 5.43
N ARG A 595 -10.50 29.63 6.60
CA ARG A 595 -9.86 29.74 7.92
C ARG A 595 -10.47 28.70 8.86
N PRO A 596 -9.72 28.29 9.91
CA PRO A 596 -10.23 27.37 10.91
C PRO A 596 -11.58 27.83 11.49
N VAL A 597 -12.49 26.88 11.69
CA VAL A 597 -13.87 27.12 12.16
C VAL A 597 -14.11 26.69 13.61
N GLY A 598 -13.08 26.17 14.28
CA GLY A 598 -13.17 25.71 15.66
C GLY A 598 -11.83 25.75 16.39
N ASP A 599 -11.88 25.43 17.68
CA ASP A 599 -10.70 25.37 18.56
C ASP A 599 -10.08 23.97 18.54
N ALA A 600 -8.79 23.89 18.20
CA ALA A 600 -8.08 22.61 18.05
C ALA A 600 -8.06 21.80 19.35
N TYR A 601 -7.84 22.46 20.50
CA TYR A 601 -7.74 21.78 21.79
C TYR A 601 -9.07 21.20 22.23
N ARG A 602 -10.14 22.01 22.26
CA ARG A 602 -11.48 21.57 22.66
C ARG A 602 -12.01 20.47 21.76
N THR A 603 -11.78 20.57 20.45
CA THR A 603 -12.23 19.54 19.52
C THR A 603 -11.44 18.26 19.68
N ALA A 604 -10.12 18.31 19.85
CA ALA A 604 -9.30 17.13 20.13
C ALA A 604 -9.61 16.49 21.49
N GLU A 605 -9.96 17.27 22.51
CA GLU A 605 -10.45 16.75 23.79
C GLU A 605 -11.75 15.96 23.60
N ARG A 606 -12.69 16.49 22.80
CA ARG A 606 -13.90 15.76 22.42
C ARG A 606 -13.61 14.49 21.62
N VAL A 607 -12.61 14.51 20.72
CA VAL A 607 -12.12 13.31 20.04
C VAL A 607 -11.67 12.27 21.06
N ARG A 608 -10.79 12.66 21.99
CA ARG A 608 -10.30 11.79 23.06
C ARG A 608 -11.45 11.23 23.88
N ASP A 609 -12.41 12.05 24.28
CA ASP A 609 -13.54 11.62 25.11
C ASP A 609 -14.47 10.63 24.38
N VAL A 610 -14.77 10.90 23.11
CA VAL A 610 -15.57 10.00 22.27
C VAL A 610 -14.85 8.67 22.07
N LEU A 611 -13.55 8.70 21.75
CA LEU A 611 -12.77 7.49 21.55
C LEU A 611 -12.55 6.70 22.85
N ALA A 612 -12.30 7.37 23.98
CA ALA A 612 -12.13 6.73 25.28
C ALA A 612 -13.38 5.97 25.73
N ARG A 613 -14.57 6.44 25.33
CA ARG A 613 -15.87 5.85 25.68
C ARG A 613 -16.47 4.97 24.59
N ALA A 614 -15.89 4.92 23.40
CA ALA A 614 -16.47 4.19 22.29
C ALA A 614 -16.51 2.67 22.59
N PRO A 615 -17.64 2.00 22.32
CA PRO A 615 -17.74 0.54 22.45
C PRO A 615 -16.95 -0.17 21.34
N TYR A 616 -16.94 -1.50 21.34
CA TYR A 616 -16.36 -2.34 20.27
C TYR A 616 -14.83 -2.22 20.09
N GLN A 617 -14.11 -1.77 21.13
CA GLN A 617 -12.65 -1.63 21.12
C GLN A 617 -11.93 -2.82 21.78
N GLY A 618 -12.42 -4.04 21.51
CA GLY A 618 -11.82 -5.28 21.98
C GLY A 618 -11.58 -6.25 20.82
N THR A 619 -10.41 -6.88 20.80
CA THR A 619 -10.08 -7.94 19.85
C THR A 619 -9.75 -9.23 20.59
N LEU A 620 -10.20 -10.36 20.06
CA LEU A 620 -9.97 -11.67 20.64
C LEU A 620 -9.06 -12.49 19.73
N THR A 621 -7.99 -13.04 20.30
CA THR A 621 -7.17 -14.08 19.66
C THR A 621 -7.37 -15.37 20.43
N VAL A 622 -7.76 -16.45 19.75
CA VAL A 622 -8.00 -17.74 20.37
C VAL A 622 -7.05 -18.78 19.80
N THR A 623 -6.37 -19.52 20.66
CA THR A 623 -5.51 -20.63 20.31
C THR A 623 -6.01 -21.91 20.97
N ALA A 624 -5.88 -23.02 20.26
CA ALA A 624 -6.24 -24.34 20.75
C ALA A 624 -5.04 -25.28 20.59
N ASP A 625 -4.65 -25.97 21.67
CA ASP A 625 -3.50 -26.86 21.67
C ASP A 625 -3.77 -28.17 22.45
N PRO A 626 -3.71 -29.35 21.80
CA PRO A 626 -3.67 -29.51 20.34
C PRO A 626 -5.04 -29.14 19.71
N PRO A 627 -5.08 -28.69 18.45
CA PRO A 627 -6.34 -28.39 17.74
C PRO A 627 -7.16 -29.65 17.42
N ALA A 628 -6.53 -30.82 17.47
CA ALA A 628 -7.17 -32.13 17.39
C ALA A 628 -6.63 -33.09 18.45
N PHE A 629 -7.50 -33.90 19.05
CA PHE A 629 -7.14 -34.83 20.13
C PHE A 629 -7.90 -36.16 20.01
N PRO A 630 -7.35 -37.26 20.56
CA PRO A 630 -7.99 -38.57 20.47
C PRO A 630 -9.28 -38.66 21.30
N PRO A 631 -10.12 -39.68 21.09
CA PRO A 631 -11.25 -39.97 21.97
C PRO A 631 -10.83 -40.09 23.44
N GLY A 632 -11.58 -39.45 24.33
CA GLY A 632 -11.23 -39.28 25.75
C GLY A 632 -10.07 -38.30 26.02
N GLY A 633 -9.49 -37.70 24.97
CA GLY A 633 -8.45 -36.67 25.04
C GLY A 633 -8.97 -35.31 25.47
N ARG A 634 -8.04 -34.36 25.60
CA ARG A 634 -8.31 -32.98 26.04
C ARG A 634 -7.47 -31.99 25.24
N ALA A 635 -7.96 -30.76 25.10
CA ALA A 635 -7.23 -29.64 24.51
C ALA A 635 -7.30 -28.42 25.43
N GLY A 636 -6.18 -27.67 25.49
CA GLY A 636 -6.18 -26.33 26.04
C GLY A 636 -6.80 -25.36 25.03
N VAL A 637 -7.74 -24.53 25.47
CA VAL A 637 -8.28 -23.40 24.71
C VAL A 637 -7.90 -22.14 25.44
N GLU A 638 -7.06 -21.31 24.82
CA GLU A 638 -6.63 -20.03 25.36
C GLU A 638 -7.27 -18.90 24.57
N ALA A 639 -7.92 -17.97 25.26
CA ALA A 639 -8.47 -16.75 24.68
C ALA A 639 -7.74 -15.53 25.25
N VAL A 640 -7.07 -14.79 24.38
CA VAL A 640 -6.38 -13.53 24.69
C VAL A 640 -7.25 -12.39 24.22
N PHE A 641 -7.80 -11.63 25.15
CA PHE A 641 -8.50 -10.39 24.88
C PHE A 641 -7.51 -9.23 24.92
N ARG A 642 -7.52 -8.41 23.87
CA ARG A 642 -6.70 -7.20 23.75
C ARG A 642 -7.63 -5.98 23.73
N ASN A 643 -7.40 -5.05 24.66
CA ASN A 643 -8.06 -3.75 24.67
C ASN A 643 -7.38 -2.81 23.66
N VAL A 644 -8.01 -2.62 22.51
CA VAL A 644 -7.44 -1.78 21.43
C VAL A 644 -7.78 -0.29 21.59
N ASN A 645 -8.36 0.08 22.73
CA ASN A 645 -8.45 1.46 23.22
C ASN A 645 -7.21 1.78 24.06
N GLY A 646 -6.41 2.75 23.62
CA GLY A 646 -5.24 3.23 24.34
C GLY A 646 -5.49 4.40 25.28
N LEU A 647 -6.73 4.91 25.34
CA LEU A 647 -7.12 6.06 26.13
C LEU A 647 -7.81 5.69 27.44
N ARG A 648 -8.38 4.46 27.54
CA ARG A 648 -9.14 4.01 28.71
C ARG A 648 -8.99 2.51 28.95
N PRO A 649 -8.87 2.06 30.21
CA PRO A 649 -9.03 0.64 30.54
C PRO A 649 -10.47 0.18 30.25
N THR A 650 -10.65 -1.13 30.19
CA THR A 650 -11.99 -1.73 30.20
C THR A 650 -12.54 -1.78 31.61
N GLY A 651 -13.86 -1.88 31.74
CA GLY A 651 -14.48 -2.49 32.92
C GLY A 651 -14.24 -4.00 32.96
N ARG A 652 -15.12 -4.72 33.67
CA ARG A 652 -15.10 -6.18 33.72
C ARG A 652 -15.25 -6.80 32.33
N VAL A 653 -14.44 -7.80 32.02
CA VAL A 653 -14.49 -8.59 30.80
C VAL A 653 -14.90 -10.01 31.15
N ASP A 654 -16.04 -10.48 30.63
CA ASP A 654 -16.58 -11.82 30.92
C ASP A 654 -16.50 -12.69 29.69
N PHE A 655 -16.05 -13.94 29.86
CA PHE A 655 -15.91 -14.91 28.79
C PHE A 655 -16.84 -16.09 29.03
N THR A 656 -17.59 -16.45 28.00
CA THR A 656 -18.45 -17.63 28.00
C THR A 656 -18.09 -18.51 26.82
N LEU A 657 -17.61 -19.72 27.11
CA LEU A 657 -17.34 -20.75 26.11
C LEU A 657 -18.54 -21.72 26.05
N THR A 658 -19.10 -21.91 24.86
CA THR A 658 -20.22 -22.82 24.60
C THR A 658 -19.93 -23.71 23.40
N GLY A 659 -20.63 -24.86 23.28
CA GLY A 659 -20.54 -25.76 22.13
C GLY A 659 -19.64 -26.98 22.33
N VAL A 660 -18.71 -26.92 23.29
CA VAL A 660 -17.87 -28.06 23.71
C VAL A 660 -17.82 -28.15 25.24
N GLU A 661 -17.73 -29.37 25.76
CA GLU A 661 -17.51 -29.59 27.20
C GLU A 661 -16.11 -29.10 27.57
N ALA A 662 -16.03 -28.05 28.39
CA ALA A 662 -14.77 -27.46 28.80
C ALA A 662 -14.80 -27.00 30.26
N ALA A 663 -13.77 -27.36 31.02
CA ALA A 663 -13.57 -26.89 32.39
C ALA A 663 -12.67 -25.66 32.40
N PRO A 664 -13.03 -24.54 33.04
CA PRO A 664 -12.17 -23.36 33.11
C PRO A 664 -10.90 -23.63 33.94
N GLU A 665 -9.77 -23.11 33.48
CA GLU A 665 -8.48 -23.19 34.18
C GLU A 665 -8.21 -21.87 34.93
N GLY A 666 -9.10 -21.54 35.86
CA GLY A 666 -9.10 -20.28 36.61
C GLY A 666 -10.35 -19.43 36.36
N PRO A 667 -10.32 -18.13 36.71
CA PRO A 667 -11.46 -17.24 36.49
C PRO A 667 -11.76 -17.07 34.99
N THR A 668 -13.04 -17.14 34.62
CA THR A 668 -13.52 -16.84 33.26
C THR A 668 -13.87 -15.37 33.05
N SER A 669 -13.31 -14.49 33.89
CA SER A 669 -13.52 -13.05 33.82
C SER A 669 -12.26 -12.31 34.24
N LEU A 670 -12.01 -11.17 33.62
CA LEU A 670 -10.96 -10.22 33.98
C LEU A 670 -11.62 -9.02 34.66
N ALA A 671 -11.08 -8.57 35.80
CA ALA A 671 -11.64 -7.43 36.54
C ALA A 671 -11.57 -6.12 35.73
N SER A 672 -10.43 -5.91 35.06
CA SER A 672 -10.24 -4.89 34.04
C SER A 672 -9.08 -5.30 33.13
N VAL A 673 -9.01 -4.71 31.94
CA VAL A 673 -7.84 -4.80 31.05
C VAL A 673 -7.33 -3.37 30.83
N PRO A 674 -6.04 -3.10 31.11
CA PRO A 674 -5.48 -1.76 30.95
C PRO A 674 -5.68 -1.17 29.54
N ALA A 675 -5.62 0.15 29.44
CA ALA A 675 -5.53 0.82 28.15
C ALA A 675 -4.33 0.26 27.37
N ALA A 676 -4.54 -0.12 26.11
CA ALA A 676 -3.53 -0.83 25.33
C ALA A 676 -2.96 -2.10 26.01
N GLY A 677 -3.71 -2.74 26.92
CA GLY A 677 -3.35 -4.00 27.57
C GLY A 677 -4.02 -5.25 26.97
N SER A 678 -3.64 -6.41 27.49
CA SER A 678 -4.28 -7.69 27.21
C SER A 678 -4.54 -8.48 28.49
N GLY A 679 -5.43 -9.45 28.40
CA GLY A 679 -5.62 -10.45 29.44
C GLY A 679 -6.07 -11.79 28.84
N THR A 680 -5.82 -12.86 29.58
CA THR A 680 -5.94 -14.23 29.07
C THR A 680 -6.88 -15.04 29.95
N VAL A 681 -7.77 -15.81 29.33
CA VAL A 681 -8.60 -16.84 29.98
C VAL A 681 -8.34 -18.17 29.30
N ARG A 682 -8.34 -19.26 30.09
CA ARG A 682 -8.07 -20.60 29.60
C ARG A 682 -9.18 -21.58 30.01
N TRP A 683 -9.43 -22.54 29.13
CA TRP A 683 -10.26 -23.70 29.41
C TRP A 683 -9.54 -24.97 28.99
N ARG A 684 -9.94 -26.08 29.59
CA ARG A 684 -9.59 -27.43 29.18
C ARG A 684 -10.82 -28.09 28.57
N ALA A 685 -10.88 -28.12 27.24
CA ALA A 685 -11.91 -28.81 26.49
C ALA A 685 -11.67 -30.33 26.52
N SER A 686 -12.75 -31.11 26.55
CA SER A 686 -12.71 -32.57 26.60
C SER A 686 -13.47 -33.20 25.43
N ALA A 687 -13.01 -34.37 25.00
CA ALA A 687 -13.73 -35.17 24.00
C ALA A 687 -15.10 -35.61 24.53
N PRO A 688 -16.14 -35.63 23.68
CA PRO A 688 -17.40 -36.23 24.06
C PRO A 688 -17.17 -37.72 24.36
N GLY A 689 -17.68 -38.22 25.49
CA GLY A 689 -17.51 -39.63 25.92
C GLY A 689 -18.22 -40.67 25.03
N THR A 690 -18.49 -40.33 23.78
CA THR A 690 -19.20 -41.14 22.78
C THR A 690 -18.23 -41.73 21.76
N PRO A 691 -18.40 -42.99 21.32
CA PRO A 691 -17.56 -43.57 20.27
C PRO A 691 -17.52 -42.75 18.98
N LEU A 692 -16.39 -42.79 18.28
CA LEU A 692 -16.15 -42.05 17.05
C LEU A 692 -16.90 -42.70 15.87
N ASP A 693 -17.66 -41.90 15.09
CA ASP A 693 -18.43 -42.34 13.92
C ASP A 693 -17.76 -42.01 12.56
N ARG A 694 -16.75 -41.12 12.60
CA ARG A 694 -16.01 -40.60 11.45
C ARG A 694 -14.56 -40.27 11.83
N PRO A 695 -13.60 -40.23 10.90
CA PRO A 695 -12.18 -40.04 11.24
C PRO A 695 -11.87 -38.74 12.00
N LEU A 696 -12.56 -37.65 11.66
CA LEU A 696 -12.51 -36.35 12.33
C LEU A 696 -13.92 -35.90 12.70
N ARG A 697 -14.23 -35.86 13.99
CA ARG A 697 -15.49 -35.29 14.50
C ARG A 697 -15.28 -33.83 14.88
N PRO A 698 -15.87 -32.86 14.16
CA PRO A 698 -15.77 -31.46 14.51
C PRO A 698 -16.53 -31.18 15.81
N LEU A 699 -15.90 -30.43 16.70
CA LEU A 699 -16.43 -29.94 17.96
C LEU A 699 -16.47 -28.40 17.88
N PRO A 700 -17.49 -27.82 17.23
CA PRO A 700 -17.62 -26.38 17.11
C PRO A 700 -17.84 -25.75 18.49
N TYR A 701 -17.21 -24.61 18.72
CA TYR A 701 -17.38 -23.84 19.94
C TYR A 701 -17.45 -22.35 19.62
N THR A 702 -18.13 -21.63 20.50
CA THR A 702 -18.22 -20.17 20.46
C THR A 702 -17.70 -19.61 21.77
N ILE A 703 -16.84 -18.59 21.69
CA ILE A 703 -16.45 -17.75 22.83
C ILE A 703 -17.15 -16.41 22.68
N ALA A 704 -18.13 -16.15 23.55
CA ALA A 704 -18.73 -14.84 23.72
C ALA A 704 -17.94 -14.05 24.76
N VAL A 705 -17.60 -12.80 24.43
CA VAL A 705 -16.85 -11.91 25.32
C VAL A 705 -17.66 -10.64 25.53
N GLU A 706 -18.08 -10.39 26.76
CA GLU A 706 -18.80 -9.17 27.13
C GLU A 706 -17.81 -8.17 27.73
N TYR A 707 -17.70 -6.98 27.12
CA TYR A 707 -16.70 -5.98 27.49
C TYR A 707 -17.14 -4.57 27.13
N GLY A 708 -16.57 -3.57 27.78
CA GLY A 708 -16.77 -2.16 27.46
C GLY A 708 -15.72 -1.30 28.15
N PRO A 709 -15.53 -0.04 27.73
CA PRO A 709 -14.71 0.90 28.47
C PRO A 709 -15.18 1.03 29.93
N GLU A 710 -14.26 1.34 30.84
CA GLU A 710 -14.60 1.45 32.26
C GLU A 710 -15.73 2.47 32.51
N GLY A 711 -16.81 2.00 33.15
CA GLY A 711 -17.99 2.81 33.49
C GLY A 711 -18.97 3.06 32.33
N GLU A 712 -18.76 2.44 31.17
CA GLU A 712 -19.66 2.52 30.00
C GLU A 712 -20.39 1.19 29.77
N ASP A 713 -21.43 1.21 28.91
CA ASP A 713 -22.17 0.02 28.53
C ASP A 713 -21.27 -1.02 27.84
N ARG A 714 -21.57 -2.29 28.11
CA ARG A 714 -20.80 -3.42 27.57
C ARG A 714 -21.44 -3.94 26.28
N VAL A 715 -20.59 -4.37 25.37
CA VAL A 715 -20.97 -5.03 24.12
C VAL A 715 -20.48 -6.48 24.13
N THR A 716 -21.11 -7.32 23.31
CA THR A 716 -20.71 -8.73 23.16
C THR A 716 -19.95 -8.93 21.86
N GLY A 717 -18.66 -9.25 21.97
CA GLY A 717 -17.87 -9.85 20.89
C GLY A 717 -18.11 -11.36 20.81
N ARG A 718 -17.97 -11.94 19.62
CA ARG A 718 -18.09 -13.39 19.40
C ARG A 718 -16.96 -13.90 18.54
N PHE A 719 -16.41 -15.03 18.92
CA PHE A 719 -15.46 -15.83 18.14
C PHE A 719 -16.00 -17.24 18.00
N ASP A 720 -16.00 -17.74 16.77
CA ASP A 720 -16.38 -19.11 16.45
C ASP A 720 -15.14 -19.90 16.03
N GLY A 721 -14.95 -21.06 16.62
CA GLY A 721 -13.84 -21.97 16.34
C GLY A 721 -14.30 -23.42 16.31
N THR A 722 -13.41 -24.31 15.88
CA THR A 722 -13.68 -25.74 15.85
C THR A 722 -12.47 -26.49 16.39
N LEU A 723 -12.69 -27.29 17.43
CA LEU A 723 -11.77 -28.34 17.85
C LEU A 723 -12.12 -29.62 17.09
N PHE A 724 -11.20 -30.59 17.07
CA PHE A 724 -11.49 -31.88 16.45
C PHE A 724 -11.18 -33.04 17.39
N GLU A 725 -12.12 -33.97 17.48
CA GLU A 725 -11.82 -35.29 18.00
C GLU A 725 -11.38 -36.17 16.83
N ALA A 726 -10.15 -36.65 16.89
CA ALA A 726 -9.49 -37.34 15.79
C ALA A 726 -9.17 -38.79 16.17
N GLY A 727 -9.58 -39.74 15.33
CA GLY A 727 -9.13 -41.12 15.50
C GLY A 727 -7.61 -41.23 15.26
N PRO A 728 -6.89 -42.03 16.06
CA PRO A 728 -5.43 -42.08 16.01
C PRO A 728 -4.94 -42.60 14.66
N LEU A 729 -3.88 -41.98 14.14
CA LEU A 729 -3.22 -42.41 12.92
C LEU A 729 -2.39 -43.66 13.17
N ALA A 730 -2.40 -44.61 12.22
CA ALA A 730 -1.48 -45.75 12.25
C ALA A 730 -0.01 -45.27 12.14
N ALA A 731 0.91 -46.00 12.78
CA ALA A 731 2.30 -45.57 13.00
C ALA A 731 3.14 -45.38 11.72
N ASP A 732 2.69 -45.91 10.60
CA ASP A 732 3.34 -45.80 9.29
C ASP A 732 3.00 -44.50 8.55
N TRP A 733 2.01 -43.73 9.02
CA TRP A 733 1.65 -42.43 8.46
C TRP A 733 2.47 -41.28 9.07
N ARG A 734 2.79 -40.31 8.22
CA ARG A 734 3.43 -39.04 8.57
C ARG A 734 2.50 -37.90 8.21
N THR A 735 2.58 -36.77 8.92
CA THR A 735 1.81 -35.57 8.63
C THR A 735 2.73 -34.40 8.27
N TYR A 736 2.27 -33.54 7.37
CA TYR A 736 2.85 -32.22 7.12
C TYR A 736 1.71 -31.21 6.94
N THR A 737 1.88 -30.01 7.50
CA THR A 737 0.94 -28.92 7.28
C THR A 737 1.62 -27.56 7.44
N ASP A 738 1.33 -26.69 6.49
CA ASP A 738 1.56 -25.23 6.55
C ASP A 738 0.21 -24.47 6.45
N ASN A 739 -0.90 -25.20 6.39
CA ASN A 739 -2.28 -24.68 6.33
C ASN A 739 -3.12 -24.98 7.59
N ALA A 740 -2.45 -25.29 8.70
CA ALA A 740 -3.05 -25.68 9.98
C ALA A 740 -4.06 -26.85 9.87
N ALA A 741 -3.73 -27.85 9.05
CA ALA A 741 -4.54 -29.05 8.88
C ALA A 741 -4.49 -29.97 10.11
N VAL A 742 -5.63 -30.57 10.41
CA VAL A 742 -5.79 -31.65 11.37
C VAL A 742 -6.13 -32.94 10.64
N PHE A 743 -5.76 -34.08 11.23
CA PHE A 743 -5.80 -35.38 10.58
C PHE A 743 -6.45 -36.40 11.51
N GLY A 744 -7.28 -37.29 10.96
CA GLY A 744 -7.88 -38.38 11.72
C GLY A 744 -8.07 -39.63 10.87
N GLN A 745 -8.07 -40.79 11.53
CA GLN A 745 -8.28 -42.09 10.91
C GLN A 745 -9.34 -42.89 11.67
N LEU A 746 -10.26 -43.54 10.96
CA LEU A 746 -11.22 -44.49 11.53
C LEU A 746 -11.36 -45.70 10.59
N GLY A 747 -10.72 -46.81 10.97
CA GLY A 747 -10.61 -47.98 10.10
C GLY A 747 -9.75 -47.67 8.87
N ASP A 748 -10.31 -47.88 7.69
CA ASP A 748 -9.74 -47.55 6.38
C ASP A 748 -10.09 -46.14 5.89
N ARG A 749 -10.92 -45.39 6.63
CA ARG A 749 -11.31 -44.02 6.30
C ARG A 749 -10.38 -43.00 6.96
N PHE A 750 -10.10 -41.93 6.23
CA PHE A 750 -9.28 -40.81 6.67
C PHE A 750 -10.05 -39.51 6.48
N ALA A 751 -9.72 -38.49 7.26
CA ALA A 751 -10.20 -37.14 7.02
C ALA A 751 -9.08 -36.13 7.27
N ILE A 752 -9.09 -35.06 6.48
CA ILE A 752 -8.19 -33.91 6.65
C ILE A 752 -9.05 -32.65 6.67
N ASP A 753 -8.95 -31.87 7.74
CA ASP A 753 -9.54 -30.53 7.79
C ASP A 753 -8.45 -29.48 7.85
N GLY A 754 -8.40 -28.56 6.90
CA GLY A 754 -7.36 -27.54 6.82
C GLY A 754 -7.80 -26.24 6.14
N ALA A 755 -7.02 -25.19 6.31
CA ALA A 755 -7.17 -23.93 5.59
C ALA A 755 -6.33 -23.96 4.29
N GLY A 756 -5.79 -22.82 3.88
CA GLY A 756 -4.94 -22.67 2.71
C GLY A 756 -5.43 -21.53 1.83
N VAL A 757 -4.61 -20.50 1.65
CA VAL A 757 -4.87 -19.37 0.76
C VAL A 757 -4.91 -19.86 -0.68
N ASP A 758 -3.89 -20.61 -1.11
CA ASP A 758 -3.77 -21.18 -2.44
C ASP A 758 -2.74 -22.33 -2.50
N LEU A 759 -2.72 -23.05 -3.63
CA LEU A 759 -1.70 -24.05 -3.98
C LEU A 759 -1.33 -23.87 -5.46
N TRP A 760 -0.67 -22.75 -5.75
CA TRP A 760 -0.31 -22.32 -7.09
C TRP A 760 0.84 -21.28 -7.07
N ARG A 761 1.86 -21.50 -7.90
CA ARG A 761 3.05 -20.64 -8.06
C ARG A 761 3.64 -20.29 -6.69
N GLY A 762 3.88 -19.00 -6.42
CA GLY A 762 4.49 -18.52 -5.18
C GLY A 762 3.70 -18.78 -3.89
N THR A 763 2.51 -19.39 -3.94
CA THR A 763 1.76 -19.83 -2.75
C THR A 763 1.64 -21.35 -2.74
N THR A 764 2.18 -21.98 -1.70
CA THR A 764 2.11 -23.43 -1.51
C THR A 764 1.59 -23.70 -0.10
N GLU A 765 0.28 -23.81 0.06
CA GLU A 765 -0.35 -24.13 1.35
C GLU A 765 -1.22 -25.39 1.25
N PHE A 766 -0.87 -26.44 1.98
CA PHE A 766 -1.59 -27.70 2.02
C PHE A 766 -1.35 -28.51 3.30
N GLY A 767 -2.26 -29.43 3.57
CA GLY A 767 -2.11 -30.45 4.62
C GLY A 767 -2.06 -31.82 3.98
N THR A 768 -1.12 -32.67 4.40
CA THR A 768 -1.00 -34.04 3.87
C THR A 768 -0.74 -35.08 4.93
N LEU A 769 -1.39 -36.23 4.75
CA LEU A 769 -1.08 -37.49 5.41
C LEU A 769 -0.37 -38.40 4.38
N TYR A 770 0.89 -38.74 4.64
CA TYR A 770 1.76 -39.34 3.63
C TYR A 770 2.62 -40.48 4.16
N ARG A 771 3.12 -41.30 3.23
CA ARG A 771 4.13 -42.34 3.48
C ARG A 771 5.41 -42.00 2.74
N LYS A 772 6.55 -42.32 3.37
CA LYS A 772 7.86 -42.02 2.80
C LYS A 772 8.28 -43.03 1.75
N GLY A 773 8.82 -42.54 0.63
CA GLY A 773 9.46 -43.37 -0.39
C GLY A 773 8.60 -44.48 -0.98
N VAL A 774 7.30 -44.23 -1.15
CA VAL A 774 6.33 -45.22 -1.64
C VAL A 774 6.13 -45.19 -3.14
N LEU A 775 6.38 -44.06 -3.81
CA LEU A 775 6.21 -43.94 -5.26
C LEU A 775 7.55 -44.07 -5.97
N ARG A 776 7.62 -45.03 -6.91
CA ARG A 776 8.76 -45.33 -7.79
C ARG A 776 8.23 -45.90 -9.11
N ASP A 777 9.09 -46.00 -10.11
CA ASP A 777 8.70 -46.58 -11.40
C ASP A 777 8.08 -47.99 -11.22
N GLY A 778 6.95 -48.21 -11.88
CA GLY A 778 6.14 -49.43 -11.76
C GLY A 778 5.15 -49.43 -10.59
N VAL A 779 5.10 -48.37 -9.76
CA VAL A 779 4.14 -48.25 -8.65
C VAL A 779 3.05 -47.25 -9.01
N SER A 780 1.82 -47.56 -8.58
CA SER A 780 0.70 -46.63 -8.60
C SER A 780 0.09 -46.45 -7.20
N VAL A 781 -0.37 -45.24 -6.94
CA VAL A 781 -1.13 -44.88 -5.73
C VAL A 781 -2.56 -44.66 -6.14
N THR A 782 -3.49 -45.28 -5.42
CA THR A 782 -4.94 -45.12 -5.64
C THR A 782 -5.57 -44.54 -4.39
N LEU A 783 -6.44 -43.54 -4.56
CA LEU A 783 -7.16 -42.87 -3.49
C LEU A 783 -8.62 -42.67 -3.90
N ARG A 784 -9.54 -43.08 -3.03
CA ARG A 784 -10.95 -42.68 -3.15
C ARG A 784 -11.14 -41.40 -2.37
N VAL A 785 -11.64 -40.36 -3.03
CA VAL A 785 -12.11 -39.14 -2.37
C VAL A 785 -13.61 -39.26 -2.25
N ASP A 786 -14.12 -39.49 -1.05
CA ASP A 786 -15.56 -39.66 -0.81
C ASP A 786 -16.32 -38.33 -0.82
N ALA A 787 -15.73 -37.29 -0.22
CA ALA A 787 -16.30 -35.95 -0.13
C ALA A 787 -15.21 -34.89 -0.12
N GLN A 788 -15.61 -33.65 -0.40
CA GLN A 788 -14.73 -32.48 -0.30
C GLN A 788 -15.59 -31.24 -0.02
N ALA A 789 -15.22 -30.45 0.99
CA ALA A 789 -15.83 -29.15 1.23
C ALA A 789 -15.54 -28.16 0.09
N ALA A 790 -16.57 -27.42 -0.34
CA ALA A 790 -16.46 -26.42 -1.40
C ALA A 790 -16.03 -25.05 -0.84
N THR A 791 -14.80 -24.97 -0.30
CA THR A 791 -14.22 -23.73 0.26
C THR A 791 -13.82 -22.71 -0.80
N GLY A 792 -13.68 -23.15 -2.05
CA GLY A 792 -13.42 -22.33 -3.23
C GLY A 792 -13.51 -23.17 -4.50
N ASN A 793 -13.64 -22.53 -5.66
CA ASN A 793 -13.76 -23.23 -6.95
C ASN A 793 -12.55 -24.13 -7.27
N TRP A 794 -11.39 -23.78 -6.70
CA TRP A 794 -10.11 -24.46 -6.88
C TRP A 794 -9.64 -25.24 -5.66
N ALA A 795 -10.51 -25.45 -4.66
CA ALA A 795 -10.17 -26.25 -3.49
C ALA A 795 -9.73 -27.64 -3.97
N ARG A 796 -8.72 -28.23 -3.33
CA ARG A 796 -8.10 -29.47 -3.82
C ARG A 796 -8.16 -30.56 -2.77
N ALA A 797 -8.51 -31.76 -3.22
CA ALA A 797 -8.45 -32.99 -2.44
C ALA A 797 -7.95 -34.12 -3.35
N GLY A 798 -6.95 -34.87 -2.94
CA GLY A 798 -6.46 -35.97 -3.76
C GLY A 798 -5.09 -36.51 -3.36
N ILE A 799 -4.29 -36.90 -4.34
CA ILE A 799 -2.95 -37.47 -4.18
C ILE A 799 -1.90 -36.37 -4.41
N ILE A 800 -0.92 -36.27 -3.52
CA ILE A 800 0.22 -35.35 -3.64
C ILE A 800 1.54 -36.13 -3.58
N VAL A 801 2.54 -35.64 -4.31
CA VAL A 801 3.86 -36.27 -4.42
C VAL A 801 4.95 -35.21 -4.40
N ARG A 802 6.00 -35.44 -3.61
CA ARG A 802 7.26 -34.68 -3.62
C ARG A 802 8.43 -35.61 -3.32
N ASN A 803 9.66 -35.18 -3.64
CA ASN A 803 10.86 -35.89 -3.16
C ASN A 803 10.86 -36.02 -1.64
N SER A 804 10.47 -34.97 -0.92
CA SER A 804 10.20 -35.00 0.52
C SER A 804 8.99 -34.15 0.86
N LEU A 805 7.86 -34.79 1.23
CA LEU A 805 6.62 -34.05 1.53
C LEU A 805 6.70 -33.26 2.84
N GLY A 806 7.59 -33.67 3.77
CA GLY A 806 7.80 -32.97 5.05
C GLY A 806 8.76 -31.78 4.98
N THR A 807 9.26 -31.44 3.78
CA THR A 807 10.25 -30.37 3.58
C THR A 807 9.66 -29.30 2.66
N ALA A 808 9.52 -28.08 3.17
CA ALA A 808 9.04 -26.94 2.39
C ALA A 808 9.95 -26.69 1.17
N GLY A 809 9.35 -26.42 0.00
CA GLY A 809 10.10 -26.18 -1.24
C GLY A 809 10.79 -27.42 -1.86
N SER A 810 10.52 -28.63 -1.38
CA SER A 810 11.11 -29.83 -2.00
C SER A 810 10.66 -30.00 -3.46
N ALA A 811 11.61 -30.20 -4.36
CA ALA A 811 11.40 -30.48 -5.78
C ALA A 811 10.68 -31.82 -6.07
N GLY A 812 10.41 -32.07 -7.35
CA GLY A 812 9.69 -33.24 -7.83
C GLY A 812 8.19 -33.17 -7.51
N PHE A 813 7.60 -31.97 -7.57
CA PHE A 813 6.29 -31.69 -7.02
C PHE A 813 5.16 -31.89 -8.05
N LEU A 814 4.17 -32.71 -7.69
CA LEU A 814 2.90 -32.82 -8.43
C LEU A 814 1.72 -33.19 -7.53
N ASN A 815 0.51 -32.93 -8.01
CA ASN A 815 -0.72 -33.48 -7.42
C ASN A 815 -1.72 -33.92 -8.47
N LEU A 816 -2.54 -34.92 -8.10
CA LEU A 816 -3.75 -35.32 -8.80
C LEU A 816 -4.92 -35.09 -7.85
N ALA A 817 -5.78 -34.12 -8.14
CA ALA A 817 -6.82 -33.67 -7.22
C ALA A 817 -8.17 -33.46 -7.89
N VAL A 818 -9.23 -33.80 -7.18
CA VAL A 818 -10.58 -33.33 -7.53
C VAL A 818 -10.79 -31.92 -6.96
N THR A 819 -11.62 -31.16 -7.67
CA THR A 819 -12.00 -29.79 -7.29
C THR A 819 -13.52 -29.61 -7.31
N PRO A 820 -14.09 -28.68 -6.53
CA PRO A 820 -15.53 -28.46 -6.50
C PRO A 820 -16.12 -27.99 -7.84
N ALA A 821 -15.37 -27.24 -8.64
CA ALA A 821 -15.87 -26.60 -9.87
C ALA A 821 -15.06 -26.88 -11.14
N ASN A 822 -13.82 -27.37 -11.03
CA ASN A 822 -12.89 -27.48 -12.17
C ASN A 822 -12.57 -28.92 -12.59
N GLY A 823 -13.24 -29.92 -12.01
CA GLY A 823 -13.02 -31.32 -12.35
C GLY A 823 -11.84 -31.95 -11.62
N VAL A 824 -11.25 -32.99 -12.21
CA VAL A 824 -10.00 -33.60 -11.74
C VAL A 824 -8.83 -33.00 -12.47
N VAL A 825 -7.81 -32.58 -11.72
CA VAL A 825 -6.67 -31.80 -12.19
C VAL A 825 -5.37 -32.50 -11.81
N LEU A 826 -4.47 -32.67 -12.78
CA LEU A 826 -3.09 -33.10 -12.60
C LEU A 826 -2.20 -31.86 -12.70
N SER A 827 -1.74 -31.33 -11.56
CA SER A 827 -0.87 -30.15 -11.50
C SER A 827 0.57 -30.57 -11.24
N TYR A 828 1.54 -29.89 -11.83
CA TYR A 828 2.95 -30.22 -11.69
C TYR A 828 3.85 -29.00 -11.80
N ASP A 829 5.04 -29.12 -11.23
CA ASP A 829 6.16 -28.19 -11.32
C ASP A 829 6.91 -28.42 -12.64
N THR A 830 7.01 -27.40 -13.49
CA THR A 830 7.76 -27.47 -14.76
C THR A 830 9.18 -26.93 -14.67
N THR A 831 9.54 -26.30 -13.56
CA THR A 831 10.82 -25.60 -13.38
C THR A 831 11.75 -26.30 -12.40
N GLY A 832 11.21 -27.17 -11.53
CA GLY A 832 11.93 -27.85 -10.47
C GLY A 832 12.14 -26.99 -9.22
N ASP A 833 11.43 -25.85 -9.10
CA ASP A 833 11.56 -24.91 -7.98
C ASP A 833 10.73 -25.31 -6.74
N GLY A 834 9.96 -26.40 -6.82
CA GLY A 834 9.13 -26.89 -5.73
C GLY A 834 7.74 -26.27 -5.68
N THR A 835 7.31 -25.51 -6.70
CA THR A 835 5.99 -24.90 -6.82
C THR A 835 5.20 -25.41 -8.03
N LEU A 836 3.86 -25.36 -7.97
CA LEU A 836 3.02 -25.82 -9.09
C LEU A 836 2.69 -24.66 -10.02
N ASP A 837 3.02 -24.79 -11.30
CA ASP A 837 2.87 -23.69 -12.27
C ASP A 837 1.98 -24.04 -13.48
N THR A 838 1.66 -25.33 -13.67
CA THR A 838 0.87 -25.82 -14.79
C THR A 838 -0.08 -26.97 -14.39
N TYR A 839 -1.04 -27.30 -15.26
CA TYR A 839 -1.93 -28.46 -15.05
C TYR A 839 -2.54 -29.05 -16.34
N ARG A 840 -3.00 -30.30 -16.24
CA ARG A 840 -3.96 -30.95 -17.14
C ARG A 840 -5.27 -31.24 -16.38
N ARG A 841 -6.42 -31.30 -17.06
CA ARG A 841 -7.70 -31.54 -16.38
C ARG A 841 -8.73 -32.30 -17.20
N VAL A 842 -9.62 -32.98 -16.48
CA VAL A 842 -10.90 -33.50 -16.97
C VAL A 842 -12.03 -32.78 -16.24
N THR A 843 -12.89 -32.09 -16.97
CA THR A 843 -13.99 -31.29 -16.39
C THR A 843 -15.22 -32.14 -16.06
N GLY A 844 -16.15 -31.59 -15.28
CA GLY A 844 -17.45 -32.23 -14.99
C GLY A 844 -17.40 -33.37 -13.96
N VAL A 845 -16.24 -33.64 -13.35
CA VAL A 845 -16.07 -34.67 -12.31
C VAL A 845 -16.01 -34.03 -10.94
N ARG A 846 -16.68 -34.62 -9.95
CA ARG A 846 -16.66 -34.19 -8.54
C ARG A 846 -16.54 -35.42 -7.64
N ALA A 847 -16.21 -35.22 -6.36
CA ALA A 847 -16.31 -36.31 -5.38
C ALA A 847 -17.79 -36.78 -5.26
N PRO A 848 -18.03 -38.10 -5.05
CA PRO A 848 -17.05 -39.15 -4.87
C PRO A 848 -16.33 -39.55 -6.17
N VAL A 849 -15.03 -39.78 -6.10
CA VAL A 849 -14.20 -40.16 -7.26
C VAL A 849 -12.99 -41.00 -6.84
N LEU A 850 -12.61 -41.97 -7.67
CA LEU A 850 -11.37 -42.72 -7.51
C LEU A 850 -10.27 -42.07 -8.34
N LEU A 851 -9.12 -41.80 -7.72
CA LEU A 851 -7.94 -41.20 -8.34
C LEU A 851 -6.82 -42.23 -8.36
N ARG A 852 -6.08 -42.33 -9.47
CA ARG A 852 -4.88 -43.16 -9.58
C ARG A 852 -3.74 -42.36 -10.17
N LEU A 853 -2.60 -42.37 -9.49
CA LEU A 853 -1.36 -41.75 -9.94
C LEU A 853 -0.30 -42.84 -10.07
N GLY A 854 0.04 -43.20 -11.30
CA GLY A 854 1.09 -44.16 -11.64
C GLY A 854 2.38 -43.46 -12.04
N ARG A 855 3.52 -44.11 -11.79
CA ARG A 855 4.82 -43.69 -12.31
C ARG A 855 5.44 -44.80 -13.15
N GLY A 856 5.90 -44.48 -14.35
CA GLY A 856 6.56 -45.43 -15.26
C GLY A 856 7.45 -44.71 -16.26
N GLU A 857 8.66 -45.25 -16.47
CA GLU A 857 9.67 -44.70 -17.38
C GLU A 857 9.99 -43.22 -17.10
N GLY A 858 10.03 -42.84 -15.82
CA GLY A 858 10.26 -41.45 -15.40
C GLY A 858 9.09 -40.47 -15.63
N ALA A 859 7.95 -40.91 -16.15
CA ALA A 859 6.74 -40.12 -16.32
C ALA A 859 5.63 -40.50 -15.32
N TYR A 860 4.71 -39.58 -15.08
CA TYR A 860 3.54 -39.75 -14.21
C TYR A 860 2.27 -39.77 -15.03
N VAL A 861 1.41 -40.75 -14.77
CA VAL A 861 0.10 -40.87 -15.40
C VAL A 861 -0.97 -40.68 -14.33
N GLY A 862 -1.75 -39.61 -14.47
CA GLY A 862 -2.89 -39.32 -13.59
C GLY A 862 -4.19 -39.78 -14.24
N GLU A 863 -5.02 -40.50 -13.50
CA GLU A 863 -6.27 -41.08 -13.98
C GLU A 863 -7.40 -40.92 -12.94
N CYS A 864 -8.65 -40.87 -13.41
CA CYS A 864 -9.82 -40.85 -12.55
C CYS A 864 -10.92 -41.83 -12.99
N SER A 865 -11.69 -42.32 -12.04
CA SER A 865 -12.84 -43.22 -12.26
C SER A 865 -14.04 -42.76 -11.40
N VAL A 866 -15.23 -42.79 -11.99
CA VAL A 866 -16.52 -42.42 -11.36
C VAL A 866 -17.44 -43.63 -11.17
N ASP A 867 -16.96 -44.82 -11.49
CA ASP A 867 -17.67 -46.09 -11.49
C ASP A 867 -16.87 -47.16 -10.73
N ASP A 868 -16.27 -46.76 -9.61
CA ASP A 868 -15.52 -47.61 -8.68
C ASP A 868 -14.40 -48.44 -9.33
N GLY A 869 -13.72 -47.85 -10.33
CA GLY A 869 -12.54 -48.42 -10.98
C GLY A 869 -12.84 -49.32 -12.17
N VAL A 870 -14.10 -49.41 -12.61
CA VAL A 870 -14.49 -50.17 -13.82
C VAL A 870 -13.94 -49.49 -15.07
N THR A 871 -14.08 -48.16 -15.19
CA THR A 871 -13.50 -47.37 -16.28
C THR A 871 -12.58 -46.27 -15.75
N TRP A 872 -11.41 -46.14 -16.38
CA TRP A 872 -10.41 -45.13 -16.04
C TRP A 872 -10.26 -44.12 -17.17
N ARG A 873 -10.35 -42.83 -16.84
CA ARG A 873 -10.09 -41.73 -17.75
C ARG A 873 -8.76 -41.09 -17.42
N THR A 874 -7.85 -41.06 -18.39
CA THR A 874 -6.57 -40.37 -18.26
C THR A 874 -6.80 -38.86 -18.18
N VAL A 875 -6.29 -38.25 -17.12
CA VAL A 875 -6.24 -36.80 -16.92
C VAL A 875 -5.04 -36.20 -17.63
N GLY A 876 -3.90 -36.90 -17.59
CA GLY A 876 -2.71 -36.56 -18.36
C GLY A 876 -1.51 -37.45 -18.03
N THR A 877 -0.52 -37.39 -18.90
CA THR A 877 0.83 -37.97 -18.70
C THR A 877 1.85 -36.85 -18.70
N VAL A 878 2.69 -36.74 -17.68
CA VAL A 878 3.60 -35.61 -17.46
C VAL A 878 4.96 -36.07 -16.97
N SER A 879 6.01 -35.32 -17.30
CA SER A 879 7.34 -35.46 -16.71
C SER A 879 7.59 -34.31 -15.74
N VAL A 880 8.17 -34.59 -14.58
CA VAL A 880 8.41 -33.59 -13.53
C VAL A 880 9.91 -33.44 -13.32
N PRO A 881 10.51 -32.27 -13.64
CA PRO A 881 11.92 -32.01 -13.42
C PRO A 881 12.35 -32.22 -11.96
N ALA A 882 13.61 -32.61 -11.78
CA ALA A 882 14.23 -32.87 -10.48
C ALA A 882 13.49 -33.91 -9.60
N ALA A 883 12.60 -34.73 -10.17
CA ALA A 883 11.97 -35.83 -9.45
C ALA A 883 12.98 -36.95 -9.14
N ALA A 884 13.13 -37.29 -7.86
CA ALA A 884 13.98 -38.39 -7.40
C ALA A 884 13.43 -39.75 -7.87
N ALA A 885 14.26 -40.80 -7.89
CA ALA A 885 13.85 -42.16 -8.27
C ALA A 885 12.78 -42.77 -7.34
N VAL A 886 12.76 -42.31 -6.08
CA VAL A 886 11.81 -42.72 -5.05
C VAL A 886 11.29 -41.45 -4.37
N GLN A 887 9.98 -41.34 -4.23
CA GLN A 887 9.32 -40.14 -3.69
C GLN A 887 8.30 -40.47 -2.60
N ASP A 888 8.03 -39.47 -1.78
CA ASP A 888 6.94 -39.49 -0.82
C ASP A 888 5.61 -39.29 -1.55
N ALA A 889 4.57 -40.02 -1.15
CA ALA A 889 3.22 -39.83 -1.67
C ALA A 889 2.20 -39.88 -0.54
N GLY A 890 1.16 -39.05 -0.65
CA GLY A 890 0.14 -38.94 0.38
C GLY A 890 -1.20 -38.47 -0.16
N MET A 891 -2.20 -38.56 0.72
CA MET A 891 -3.47 -37.86 0.54
C MET A 891 -3.33 -36.43 1.08
N PHE A 892 -3.98 -35.46 0.44
CA PHE A 892 -3.85 -34.06 0.82
C PHE A 892 -5.11 -33.25 0.61
N MET A 893 -5.12 -32.07 1.22
CA MET A 893 -6.08 -31.02 0.92
C MET A 893 -5.47 -29.63 0.93
N SER A 894 -6.12 -28.71 0.21
CA SER A 894 -5.94 -27.26 0.35
C SER A 894 -7.28 -26.55 0.14
N ALA A 895 -7.64 -25.62 1.03
CA ALA A 895 -8.91 -24.92 0.97
C ALA A 895 -8.99 -23.90 -0.19
N THR A 896 -7.84 -23.41 -0.67
CA THR A 896 -7.71 -22.33 -1.67
C THR A 896 -8.73 -21.21 -1.45
N ASN A 897 -8.77 -20.70 -0.21
CA ASN A 897 -9.85 -19.86 0.29
C ASN A 897 -9.64 -18.36 -0.02
N GLY A 898 -8.58 -18.00 -0.75
CA GLY A 898 -8.26 -16.63 -1.13
C GLY A 898 -7.98 -15.68 0.03
N GLY A 899 -7.56 -16.22 1.19
CA GLY A 899 -7.32 -15.45 2.41
C GLY A 899 -8.57 -15.20 3.25
N SER A 900 -9.71 -15.81 2.92
CA SER A 900 -10.95 -15.69 3.73
C SER A 900 -10.86 -16.34 5.10
N GLY A 901 -9.86 -17.21 5.32
CA GLY A 901 -9.70 -18.00 6.53
C GLY A 901 -10.62 -19.23 6.60
N ALA A 902 -11.42 -19.49 5.56
CA ALA A 902 -12.30 -20.66 5.51
C ALA A 902 -11.50 -21.97 5.54
N ARG A 903 -12.00 -22.94 6.30
CA ARG A 903 -11.45 -24.29 6.41
C ARG A 903 -12.36 -25.28 5.71
N GLY A 904 -11.80 -26.37 5.20
CA GLY A 904 -12.55 -27.42 4.54
C GLY A 904 -12.12 -28.80 5.01
N THR A 905 -13.10 -29.69 5.22
CA THR A 905 -12.86 -31.11 5.48
C THR A 905 -12.95 -31.90 4.16
N VAL A 906 -12.05 -32.86 3.98
CA VAL A 906 -12.04 -33.84 2.89
C VAL A 906 -12.00 -35.26 3.43
#